data_AF-A0A7G3BX01-F1
#
_entry.id   AF-A0A7G3BX01-F1
#
_cell.length_a   1.000
_cell.length_b   1.000
_cell.length_c   1.000
_cell.angle_alpha   90.00
_cell.angle_beta   90.00
_cell.angle_gamma   90.00
#
_symmetry.space_group_name_H-M   'P 1'
#
loop_
_entity.id
_entity.type
_entity.pdbx_description
1 polymer ?
#
loop_
_entity_poly.entity_id
_entity_poly.type
_entity_poly.pdbx_seq_one_letter_code
_entity_poly.pdbx_strand_id
1 'polypeptide(L)'
;MTTLNYTVRFKKTVLASLVGFCSSQFSFAFEELSDASLSNTTGEGIAILPQNTYMVFRGAGPNETITQILTDRSKDTGYINYMPVGPLSLAAADTSGNGTIGAEDHAVGKADLFLYGLALSKSDGNANTRIATSESAATISSWGTVANPWVLKAQTNNNVPNFNKSDNSVYPVTYLSLEAPLYQPSIDGTEGLDAYNLKLGVWADAFVRNPNVSSTITDGSQFQYGSTNGMIGTIDPSRANRLRLQGVINGFSVNGSQLSFFQTLNGATAIDGMSPFYNNTLGMSGLIRLNTGNSQNTSIITENVTNSSQTYANGGTNNGWQVVHAGANSTLSTSTTGDCNNTSSTSALGVGAGCRYYVEKRTRTDSITSNKTRSNFNDTSKVLRLSTRETSDSPNRANNLYTPALDSTNPIAPNFSDNEGLYLYYPNINLVLGNLYQPVILGSDGKNFSIELTRVTNKPAIYKKIYTDYFNTNNGYEGSTCNVYQCDNATHSSISIGTAYSPDGGKTLLADKSEGAVGVSFGRVISTATQVSGATAGSMVNLANTVSGTRSTTMTEVRYKQRQQNVESWRQKYSCGALWGSCSATPGYLYQWEYNQGSGNWVIIDPRVKPNDAATCSGGIAGCTNTSGTTPMYGTIANRNWANSSAWLTAKNVTLDGFIGAGNGTTGYVMPSTNQAPALANIGPLNNLGSAVIDGLLIQHLKLTTKGL
;
A
#
# COMPACT_ATOMS: atom_id res chain seq x y z
N MET A 1 -62.24 36.72 -65.87
CA MET A 1 -61.80 37.31 -64.59
C MET A 1 -62.83 36.95 -63.54
N THR A 2 -62.55 35.95 -62.71
CA THR A 2 -63.43 35.52 -61.62
C THR A 2 -62.73 35.85 -60.31
N THR A 3 -63.22 36.89 -59.66
CA THR A 3 -62.85 37.33 -58.31
C THR A 3 -63.39 36.33 -57.29
N LEU A 4 -62.50 35.62 -56.60
CA LEU A 4 -62.81 34.86 -55.40
C LEU A 4 -62.78 35.79 -54.19
N ASN A 5 -63.93 35.95 -53.54
CA ASN A 5 -64.07 36.64 -52.25
C ASN A 5 -63.64 35.70 -51.12
N TYR A 6 -62.50 35.99 -50.48
CA TYR A 6 -62.07 35.30 -49.26
C TYR A 6 -62.67 36.00 -48.05
N THR A 7 -63.40 35.26 -47.21
CA THR A 7 -64.18 35.79 -46.08
C THR A 7 -63.36 36.09 -44.81
N VAL A 8 -62.05 35.79 -44.78
CA VAL A 8 -61.19 36.11 -43.62
C VAL A 8 -59.77 36.48 -44.08
N ARG A 9 -59.37 37.74 -43.83
CA ARG A 9 -57.97 38.18 -44.00
C ARG A 9 -57.21 38.00 -42.69
N PHE A 10 -56.55 36.85 -42.51
CA PHE A 10 -55.60 36.68 -41.40
C PHE A 10 -54.40 37.61 -41.60
N LYS A 11 -54.08 38.43 -40.60
CA LYS A 11 -52.87 39.27 -40.64
C LYS A 11 -51.64 38.36 -40.70
N LYS A 12 -50.69 38.65 -41.59
CA LYS A 12 -49.46 37.85 -41.79
C LYS A 12 -48.70 37.59 -40.48
N THR A 13 -48.76 38.54 -39.54
CA THR A 13 -48.22 38.39 -38.18
C THR A 13 -48.90 37.28 -37.39
N VAL A 14 -50.23 37.14 -37.46
CA VAL A 14 -50.98 36.09 -36.74
C VAL A 14 -50.68 34.70 -37.31
N LEU A 15 -50.53 34.59 -38.63
CA LEU A 15 -50.14 33.33 -39.26
C LEU A 15 -48.69 32.95 -38.90
N ALA A 16 -47.78 33.92 -38.84
CA ALA A 16 -46.40 33.69 -38.40
C ALA A 16 -46.31 33.31 -36.91
N SER A 17 -47.14 33.91 -36.04
CA SER A 17 -47.26 33.52 -34.63
C SER A 17 -47.80 32.11 -34.45
N LEU A 18 -48.82 31.74 -35.23
CA LEU A 18 -49.42 30.40 -35.18
C LEU A 18 -48.46 29.33 -35.69
N VAL A 19 -47.75 29.61 -36.79
CA VAL A 19 -46.69 28.71 -37.28
C VAL A 19 -45.54 28.62 -36.27
N GLY A 20 -45.13 29.73 -35.64
CA GLY A 20 -44.14 29.74 -34.56
C GLY A 20 -44.57 28.93 -33.34
N PHE A 21 -45.84 28.99 -32.96
CA PHE A 21 -46.43 28.22 -31.86
C PHE A 21 -46.61 26.73 -32.21
N CYS A 22 -46.90 26.40 -33.46
CA CYS A 22 -46.97 25.02 -33.94
C CYS A 22 -45.59 24.40 -34.23
N SER A 23 -44.54 25.22 -34.32
CA SER A 23 -43.15 24.79 -34.58
C SER A 23 -42.25 24.85 -33.35
N SER A 24 -42.73 25.38 -32.22
CA SER A 24 -41.99 25.35 -30.96
C SER A 24 -41.96 23.92 -30.43
N GLN A 25 -40.75 23.39 -30.22
CA GLN A 25 -40.59 22.09 -29.56
C GLN A 25 -41.21 22.14 -28.17
N PHE A 26 -42.01 21.11 -27.83
CA PHE A 26 -42.59 20.96 -26.50
C PHE A 26 -41.47 20.99 -25.46
N SER A 27 -41.50 22.01 -24.60
CA SER A 27 -40.67 22.05 -23.40
C SER A 27 -41.40 21.23 -22.35
N PHE A 28 -40.95 20.02 -22.07
CA PHE A 28 -41.49 19.21 -20.98
C PHE A 28 -41.06 19.83 -19.65
N ALA A 29 -41.92 20.67 -19.09
CA ALA A 29 -41.81 21.16 -17.73
C ALA A 29 -43.03 20.67 -16.96
N PHE A 30 -42.81 19.72 -16.04
CA PHE A 30 -43.76 19.23 -15.03
C PHE A 30 -45.16 18.84 -15.55
N GLU A 31 -45.24 17.76 -16.35
CA GLU A 31 -46.49 17.02 -16.51
C GLU A 31 -46.72 16.15 -15.27
N GLU A 32 -47.96 16.15 -14.74
CA GLU A 32 -48.35 15.29 -13.61
C GLU A 32 -48.31 13.83 -14.06
N LEU A 33 -47.24 13.12 -13.70
CA LEU A 33 -47.15 11.68 -13.84
C LEU A 33 -48.17 11.03 -12.88
N SER A 34 -49.32 10.63 -13.40
CA SER A 34 -50.32 9.91 -12.62
C SER A 34 -49.72 8.63 -12.01
N ASP A 35 -50.13 8.29 -10.78
CA ASP A 35 -49.69 7.04 -10.10
C ASP A 35 -49.91 5.79 -10.97
N ALA A 36 -50.95 5.78 -11.81
CA ALA A 36 -51.26 4.68 -12.72
C ALA A 36 -50.26 4.56 -13.90
N SER A 37 -49.63 5.66 -14.32
CA SER A 37 -48.56 5.63 -15.32
C SER A 37 -47.22 5.20 -14.72
N LEU A 38 -46.91 5.62 -13.48
CA LEU A 38 -45.71 5.21 -12.74
C LEU A 38 -45.77 3.75 -12.25
N SER A 39 -46.97 3.20 -11.98
CA SER A 39 -47.11 1.81 -11.54
C SER A 39 -46.88 0.78 -12.65
N ASN A 40 -46.96 1.19 -13.92
CA ASN A 40 -46.81 0.30 -15.07
C ASN A 40 -45.37 0.26 -15.61
N THR A 41 -44.50 1.20 -15.24
CA THR A 41 -43.07 1.18 -15.55
C THR A 41 -42.25 0.73 -14.35
N THR A 42 -42.07 -0.59 -14.22
CA THR A 42 -41.13 -1.15 -13.24
C THR A 42 -39.69 -0.85 -13.65
N GLY A 43 -39.01 0.03 -12.89
CA GLY A 43 -37.57 0.26 -13.02
C GLY A 43 -37.12 1.58 -13.65
N GLU A 44 -38.03 2.54 -13.86
CA GLU A 44 -37.65 3.90 -14.27
C GLU A 44 -37.21 4.72 -13.05
N GLY A 45 -36.01 5.30 -13.12
CA GLY A 45 -35.45 6.19 -12.11
C GLY A 45 -35.55 7.66 -12.51
N ILE A 46 -35.47 8.56 -11.53
CA ILE A 46 -35.32 9.99 -11.76
C ILE A 46 -33.83 10.25 -12.05
N ALA A 47 -33.53 10.73 -13.25
CA ALA A 47 -32.21 11.23 -13.59
C ALA A 47 -32.04 12.69 -13.12
N ILE A 48 -30.94 12.98 -12.44
CA ILE A 48 -30.60 14.31 -11.92
C ILE A 48 -29.26 14.72 -12.52
N LEU A 49 -29.19 15.94 -13.04
CA LEU A 49 -27.96 16.50 -13.61
C LEU A 49 -27.70 17.90 -13.01
N PRO A 50 -26.94 17.99 -11.92
CA PRO A 50 -26.56 19.29 -11.35
C PRO A 50 -25.65 20.04 -12.34
N GLN A 51 -26.01 21.28 -12.67
CA GLN A 51 -25.25 22.14 -13.59
C GLN A 51 -25.10 23.53 -13.00
N ASN A 52 -24.01 24.20 -13.37
CA ASN A 52 -23.68 25.56 -12.94
C ASN A 52 -23.86 25.76 -11.42
N THR A 53 -23.34 24.81 -10.64
CA THR A 53 -23.62 24.71 -9.21
C THR A 53 -22.34 24.68 -8.39
N TYR A 54 -22.45 25.18 -7.17
CA TYR A 54 -21.54 24.96 -6.06
C TYR A 54 -22.36 25.08 -4.78
N MET A 55 -21.88 24.50 -3.69
CA MET A 55 -22.58 24.49 -2.41
C MET A 55 -21.69 25.12 -1.35
N VAL A 56 -22.23 26.04 -0.57
CA VAL A 56 -21.55 26.62 0.59
C VAL A 56 -22.52 26.60 1.76
N PHE A 57 -22.06 26.10 2.89
CA PHE A 57 -22.85 26.02 4.10
C PHE A 57 -22.71 27.32 4.89
N ARG A 58 -23.77 28.14 4.84
CA ARG A 58 -23.84 29.50 5.41
C ARG A 58 -24.71 29.49 6.66
N GLY A 59 -24.53 30.51 7.49
CA GLY A 59 -25.45 30.78 8.60
C GLY A 59 -26.85 31.13 8.09
N ALA A 60 -27.85 30.98 8.97
CA ALA A 60 -29.20 31.41 8.65
C ALA A 60 -29.24 32.92 8.38
N GLY A 61 -29.90 33.33 7.29
CA GLY A 61 -29.94 34.72 6.88
C GLY A 61 -30.72 34.95 5.59
N PRO A 62 -30.80 36.21 5.13
CA PRO A 62 -31.37 36.53 3.82
C PRO A 62 -30.52 35.94 2.69
N ASN A 63 -31.11 35.82 1.50
CA ASN A 63 -30.38 35.38 0.30
C ASN A 63 -29.21 36.32 0.00
N GLU A 64 -28.05 35.73 -0.30
CA GLU A 64 -26.80 36.44 -0.59
C GLU A 64 -26.56 36.50 -2.11
N THR A 65 -25.86 37.54 -2.57
CA THR A 65 -25.33 37.57 -3.93
C THR A 65 -24.19 36.57 -4.10
N ILE A 66 -23.94 36.12 -5.33
CA ILE A 66 -22.81 35.22 -5.65
C ILE A 66 -21.48 35.77 -5.11
N THR A 67 -21.23 37.08 -5.29
CA THR A 67 -20.01 37.72 -4.79
C THR A 67 -19.89 37.60 -3.27
N GLN A 68 -20.99 37.80 -2.53
CA GLN A 68 -21.00 37.64 -1.07
C GLN A 68 -20.70 36.19 -0.66
N ILE A 69 -21.32 35.20 -1.32
CA ILE A 69 -21.09 33.77 -1.01
C ILE A 69 -19.61 33.39 -1.17
N LEU A 70 -18.95 33.92 -2.21
CA LEU A 70 -17.57 33.55 -2.56
C LEU A 70 -16.50 34.37 -1.82
N THR A 71 -16.81 35.59 -1.37
CA THR A 71 -15.81 36.51 -0.80
C THR A 71 -16.05 36.88 0.67
N ASP A 72 -17.29 36.90 1.15
CA ASP A 72 -17.61 37.28 2.52
C ASP A 72 -17.55 36.06 3.45
N ARG A 73 -16.41 35.87 4.12
CA ARG A 73 -16.23 34.77 5.08
C ARG A 73 -16.93 35.02 6.42
N SER A 74 -17.50 36.21 6.64
CA SER A 74 -18.17 36.54 7.90
C SER A 74 -19.49 35.80 8.11
N LYS A 75 -20.07 35.16 7.07
CA LYS A 75 -21.30 34.35 7.22
C LYS A 75 -21.07 32.85 7.13
N ASP A 76 -19.82 32.40 7.28
CA ASP A 76 -19.48 30.97 7.37
C ASP A 76 -19.79 30.35 8.73
N THR A 77 -20.95 30.70 9.28
CA THR A 77 -21.43 30.21 10.58
C THR A 77 -22.37 29.02 10.46
N GLY A 78 -22.61 28.51 9.26
CA GLY A 78 -23.30 27.23 9.09
C GLY A 78 -22.42 26.12 9.67
N TYR A 79 -22.94 25.40 10.66
CA TYR A 79 -22.20 24.34 11.35
C TYR A 79 -23.03 23.08 11.59
N ILE A 80 -22.32 21.96 11.72
CA ILE A 80 -22.80 20.71 12.29
C ILE A 80 -22.12 20.60 13.65
N ASN A 81 -22.92 20.53 14.72
CA ASN A 81 -22.40 20.32 16.07
C ASN A 81 -22.58 18.85 16.47
N TYR A 82 -21.46 18.19 16.75
CA TYR A 82 -21.42 16.88 17.37
C TYR A 82 -21.21 17.04 18.87
N MET A 83 -22.32 17.12 19.61
CA MET A 83 -22.31 17.26 21.06
C MET A 83 -22.68 15.92 21.73
N PRO A 84 -21.76 15.31 22.51
CA PRO A 84 -22.06 14.17 23.37
C PRO A 84 -23.08 14.58 24.45
N VAL A 85 -24.20 13.86 24.47
CA VAL A 85 -25.26 14.00 25.48
C VAL A 85 -25.08 12.97 26.61
N GLY A 86 -25.71 13.21 27.76
CA GLY A 86 -25.65 12.33 28.93
C GLY A 86 -24.55 12.68 29.95
N PRO A 87 -24.64 12.24 31.22
CA PRO A 87 -23.65 12.55 32.26
C PRO A 87 -22.29 11.90 31.97
N LEU A 88 -21.20 12.47 32.51
CA LEU A 88 -19.90 11.79 32.52
C LEU A 88 -20.02 10.50 33.34
N SER A 89 -19.48 9.40 32.84
CA SER A 89 -19.50 8.13 33.57
C SER A 89 -18.51 8.19 34.74
N LEU A 90 -18.79 7.42 35.80
CA LEU A 90 -17.87 7.30 36.94
C LEU A 90 -16.48 6.83 36.50
N ALA A 91 -16.42 5.87 35.57
CA ALA A 91 -15.17 5.37 34.99
C ALA A 91 -14.41 6.41 34.17
N ALA A 92 -15.09 7.37 33.53
CA ALA A 92 -14.42 8.46 32.82
C ALA A 92 -13.87 9.51 33.79
N ALA A 93 -14.48 9.67 34.96
CA ALA A 93 -14.07 10.64 35.97
C ALA A 93 -13.00 10.08 36.95
N ASP A 94 -12.91 8.77 37.13
CA ASP A 94 -11.86 8.06 37.87
C ASP A 94 -10.64 7.81 36.97
N THR A 95 -9.88 8.86 36.70
CA THR A 95 -8.66 8.80 35.88
C THR A 95 -7.49 8.10 36.57
N SER A 96 -7.53 8.01 37.91
CA SER A 96 -6.55 7.29 38.73
C SER A 96 -6.78 5.77 38.71
N GLY A 97 -8.01 5.34 38.38
CA GLY A 97 -8.42 3.95 38.30
C GLY A 97 -8.55 3.27 39.67
N ASN A 98 -8.73 4.05 40.74
CA ASN A 98 -8.78 3.55 42.12
C ASN A 98 -10.20 3.16 42.59
N GLY A 99 -11.21 3.32 41.72
CA GLY A 99 -12.61 3.03 41.98
C GLY A 99 -13.37 4.17 42.67
N THR A 100 -12.72 5.32 42.89
CA THR A 100 -13.31 6.51 43.52
C THR A 100 -12.94 7.76 42.75
N ILE A 101 -13.82 8.76 42.73
CA ILE A 101 -13.51 10.07 42.15
C ILE A 101 -13.05 10.98 43.29
N GLY A 102 -11.77 11.33 43.31
CA GLY A 102 -11.15 12.08 44.39
C GLY A 102 -10.06 13.04 43.91
N ALA A 103 -9.32 13.62 44.85
CA ALA A 103 -8.29 14.63 44.56
C ALA A 103 -7.15 14.12 43.65
N GLU A 104 -6.95 12.80 43.58
CA GLU A 104 -5.97 12.14 42.71
C GLU A 104 -6.40 12.10 41.23
N ASP A 105 -7.66 12.40 40.93
CA ASP A 105 -8.17 12.39 39.56
C ASP A 105 -7.98 13.73 38.83
N HIS A 106 -7.73 13.63 37.53
CA HIS A 106 -7.72 14.76 36.63
C HIS A 106 -9.15 15.14 36.20
N ALA A 107 -9.35 16.43 35.97
CA ALA A 107 -10.61 16.95 35.48
C ALA A 107 -10.87 16.45 34.04
N VAL A 108 -11.98 15.73 33.85
CA VAL A 108 -12.41 15.22 32.54
C VAL A 108 -13.62 16.00 32.05
N GLY A 109 -13.52 16.52 30.82
CA GLY A 109 -14.60 17.26 30.16
C GLY A 109 -15.26 16.43 29.08
N LYS A 110 -16.27 16.99 28.42
CA LYS A 110 -16.88 16.36 27.24
C LYS A 110 -16.24 16.92 25.97
N ALA A 111 -16.09 16.10 24.94
CA ALA A 111 -15.75 16.62 23.62
C ALA A 111 -16.93 17.46 23.09
N ASP A 112 -16.67 18.56 22.40
CA ASP A 112 -17.68 19.34 21.67
C ASP A 112 -17.07 19.69 20.32
N LEU A 113 -17.62 19.15 19.22
CA LEU A 113 -17.01 19.24 17.90
C LEU A 113 -17.91 20.02 16.94
N PHE A 114 -17.38 21.12 16.45
CA PHE A 114 -18.02 21.96 15.44
C PHE A 114 -17.37 21.69 14.08
N LEU A 115 -18.16 21.28 13.10
CA LEU A 115 -17.76 21.23 11.70
C LEU A 115 -18.46 22.36 10.97
N TYR A 116 -17.72 23.31 10.40
CA TYR A 116 -18.30 24.53 9.84
C TYR A 116 -17.62 24.94 8.55
N GLY A 117 -18.27 25.87 7.84
CA GLY A 117 -17.79 26.38 6.56
C GLY A 117 -17.57 25.25 5.55
N LEU A 118 -18.49 24.30 5.46
CA LEU A 118 -18.49 23.28 4.42
C LEU A 118 -18.69 23.96 3.06
N ALA A 119 -17.85 23.65 2.07
CA ALA A 119 -18.07 24.08 0.70
C ALA A 119 -17.65 23.01 -0.31
N LEU A 120 -18.52 22.77 -1.30
CA LEU A 120 -18.32 21.83 -2.38
C LEU A 120 -18.38 22.58 -3.71
N SER A 121 -17.34 22.44 -4.51
CA SER A 121 -17.12 23.26 -5.70
C SER A 121 -16.25 22.53 -6.73
N LYS A 122 -16.00 23.16 -7.86
CA LYS A 122 -14.95 22.77 -8.79
C LYS A 122 -13.56 22.96 -8.17
N SER A 123 -12.63 22.09 -8.52
CA SER A 123 -11.20 22.20 -8.18
C SER A 123 -10.58 23.43 -8.86
N ASP A 124 -9.96 24.27 -8.05
CA ASP A 124 -9.27 25.51 -8.45
C ASP A 124 -7.73 25.36 -8.39
N GLY A 125 -7.23 24.13 -8.16
CA GLY A 125 -5.80 23.89 -8.00
C GLY A 125 -5.20 24.50 -6.72
N ASN A 126 -5.99 24.87 -5.72
CA ASN A 126 -5.50 25.42 -4.46
C ASN A 126 -5.87 24.56 -3.25
N ALA A 127 -4.88 23.95 -2.60
CA ALA A 127 -5.11 23.11 -1.42
C ALA A 127 -5.20 23.89 -0.08
N ASN A 128 -5.14 25.22 -0.09
CA ASN A 128 -5.24 26.06 1.12
C ASN A 128 -6.57 26.83 1.23
N THR A 129 -7.22 27.13 0.11
CA THR A 129 -8.50 27.83 0.13
C THR A 129 -9.65 26.83 0.27
N ARG A 130 -10.68 27.21 1.02
CA ARG A 130 -11.91 26.42 1.13
C ARG A 130 -12.64 26.29 -0.22
N ILE A 131 -12.80 27.42 -0.90
CA ILE A 131 -13.49 27.60 -2.18
C ILE A 131 -12.78 28.71 -2.95
N ALA A 132 -12.89 28.71 -4.27
CA ALA A 132 -12.38 29.81 -5.09
C ALA A 132 -13.16 31.10 -4.84
N THR A 133 -12.51 32.25 -5.04
CA THR A 133 -13.10 33.58 -4.82
C THR A 133 -13.83 34.13 -6.05
N SER A 134 -13.75 33.46 -7.19
CA SER A 134 -14.45 33.80 -8.43
C SER A 134 -15.40 32.69 -8.84
N GLU A 135 -16.58 33.05 -9.32
CA GLU A 135 -17.62 32.10 -9.75
C GLU A 135 -17.11 31.12 -10.82
N SER A 136 -16.42 31.60 -11.86
CA SER A 136 -15.88 30.74 -12.92
C SER A 136 -14.93 29.64 -12.43
N ALA A 137 -14.27 29.83 -11.28
CA ALA A 137 -13.37 28.85 -10.70
C ALA A 137 -14.04 27.96 -9.65
N ALA A 138 -15.16 28.40 -9.06
CA ALA A 138 -15.93 27.65 -8.06
C ALA A 138 -17.02 26.78 -8.70
N THR A 139 -17.59 27.21 -9.81
CA THR A 139 -18.77 26.60 -10.42
C THR A 139 -18.42 25.26 -11.08
N ILE A 140 -19.16 24.22 -10.66
CA ILE A 140 -19.21 22.93 -11.34
C ILE A 140 -20.11 23.12 -12.56
N SER A 141 -19.52 23.08 -13.76
CA SER A 141 -20.27 23.29 -15.01
C SER A 141 -21.34 22.22 -15.21
N SER A 142 -20.98 20.96 -15.01
CA SER A 142 -21.88 19.81 -15.02
C SER A 142 -21.34 18.68 -14.15
N TRP A 143 -22.20 18.07 -13.33
CA TRP A 143 -21.87 16.90 -12.54
C TRP A 143 -22.47 15.63 -13.13
N GLY A 144 -21.77 15.08 -14.13
CA GLY A 144 -22.24 13.98 -14.96
C GLY A 144 -22.62 14.45 -16.36
N THR A 145 -23.25 13.58 -17.14
CA THR A 145 -23.77 13.86 -18.47
C THR A 145 -25.17 13.28 -18.62
N VAL A 146 -25.87 13.60 -19.71
CA VAL A 146 -27.18 12.99 -20.02
C VAL A 146 -27.12 11.46 -20.14
N ALA A 147 -25.99 10.91 -20.60
CA ALA A 147 -25.77 9.46 -20.69
C ALA A 147 -25.26 8.84 -19.40
N ASN A 148 -24.76 9.65 -18.46
CA ASN A 148 -24.22 9.23 -17.18
C ASN A 148 -24.63 10.23 -16.07
N PRO A 149 -25.93 10.33 -15.73
CA PRO A 149 -26.44 11.28 -14.74
C PRO A 149 -26.36 10.69 -13.32
N TRP A 150 -26.72 11.49 -12.33
CA TRP A 150 -27.15 10.95 -11.04
C TRP A 150 -28.50 10.25 -11.22
N VAL A 151 -28.74 9.15 -10.50
CA VAL A 151 -29.98 8.37 -10.62
C VAL A 151 -30.57 8.12 -9.24
N LEU A 152 -31.83 8.49 -9.05
CA LEU A 152 -32.66 8.07 -7.92
C LEU A 152 -33.66 7.03 -8.43
N LYS A 153 -33.55 5.77 -8.02
CA LYS A 153 -34.40 4.68 -8.54
C LYS A 153 -34.81 3.69 -7.46
N ALA A 154 -35.96 3.05 -7.66
CA ALA A 154 -36.36 1.88 -6.90
C ALA A 154 -36.07 0.60 -7.71
N GLN A 155 -35.48 -0.40 -7.08
CA GLN A 155 -35.17 -1.69 -7.70
C GLN A 155 -35.48 -2.84 -6.74
N THR A 156 -35.72 -4.03 -7.28
CA THR A 156 -35.92 -5.26 -6.51
C THR A 156 -34.83 -6.27 -6.86
N ASN A 157 -34.09 -6.75 -5.85
CA ASN A 157 -33.22 -7.91 -6.00
C ASN A 157 -33.95 -9.15 -5.49
N ASN A 158 -34.19 -10.12 -6.37
CA ASN A 158 -34.95 -11.34 -6.07
C ASN A 158 -34.14 -12.44 -5.37
N ASN A 159 -32.82 -12.26 -5.25
CA ASN A 159 -31.89 -13.30 -4.82
C ASN A 159 -31.22 -12.97 -3.48
N VAL A 160 -31.95 -12.34 -2.54
CA VAL A 160 -31.40 -11.95 -1.24
C VAL A 160 -31.68 -13.03 -0.20
N PRO A 161 -30.65 -13.65 0.42
CA PRO A 161 -30.85 -14.59 1.51
C PRO A 161 -31.31 -13.88 2.78
N ASN A 162 -32.17 -14.52 3.57
CA ASN A 162 -32.57 -14.01 4.87
C ASN A 162 -31.51 -14.30 5.95
N PHE A 163 -31.77 -13.83 7.18
CA PHE A 163 -30.86 -14.00 8.32
C PHE A 163 -30.96 -15.38 8.99
N ASN A 164 -31.88 -16.25 8.57
CA ASN A 164 -32.02 -17.57 9.16
C ASN A 164 -30.93 -18.50 8.62
N LYS A 165 -30.10 -19.00 9.53
CA LYS A 165 -28.98 -19.92 9.21
C LYS A 165 -29.41 -21.19 8.49
N SER A 166 -30.56 -21.74 8.84
CA SER A 166 -31.03 -23.05 8.35
C SER A 166 -31.88 -22.92 7.08
N ASP A 167 -32.36 -21.72 6.77
CA ASP A 167 -33.16 -21.46 5.59
C ASP A 167 -32.24 -21.14 4.40
N ASN A 168 -32.28 -21.96 3.36
CA ASN A 168 -31.48 -21.76 2.14
C ASN A 168 -32.23 -21.00 1.03
N SER A 169 -33.45 -20.55 1.30
CA SER A 169 -34.27 -19.79 0.35
C SER A 169 -33.72 -18.38 0.12
N VAL A 170 -34.17 -17.77 -0.97
CA VAL A 170 -33.91 -16.36 -1.32
C VAL A 170 -35.22 -15.61 -1.45
N TYR A 171 -35.17 -14.30 -1.15
CA TYR A 171 -36.35 -13.45 -1.08
C TYR A 171 -36.14 -12.16 -1.87
N PRO A 172 -37.22 -11.58 -2.41
CA PRO A 172 -37.18 -10.26 -3.02
C PRO A 172 -36.99 -9.18 -1.97
N VAL A 173 -36.01 -8.30 -2.18
CA VAL A 173 -35.83 -7.06 -1.41
C VAL A 173 -35.89 -5.89 -2.37
N THR A 174 -36.87 -5.02 -2.16
CA THR A 174 -36.99 -3.74 -2.85
C THR A 174 -36.22 -2.67 -2.09
N TYR A 175 -35.41 -1.88 -2.80
CA TYR A 175 -34.60 -0.80 -2.25
C TYR A 175 -34.73 0.47 -3.09
N LEU A 176 -34.68 1.62 -2.40
CA LEU A 176 -34.54 2.94 -3.01
C LEU A 176 -33.04 3.31 -3.03
N SER A 177 -32.51 3.64 -4.20
CA SER A 177 -31.09 3.93 -4.39
C SER A 177 -30.85 5.30 -4.98
N LEU A 178 -29.88 6.02 -4.41
CA LEU A 178 -29.24 7.18 -5.02
C LEU A 178 -27.86 6.77 -5.54
N GLU A 179 -27.66 6.88 -6.84
CA GLU A 179 -26.43 6.54 -7.54
C GLU A 179 -25.80 7.79 -8.13
N ALA A 180 -24.51 8.00 -7.85
CA ALA A 180 -23.70 8.98 -8.56
C ALA A 180 -23.40 8.47 -9.99
N PRO A 181 -23.04 9.37 -10.93
CA PRO A 181 -22.57 8.99 -12.25
C PRO A 181 -21.51 7.89 -12.15
N LEU A 182 -21.53 6.92 -13.05
CA LEU A 182 -20.54 5.85 -13.11
C LEU A 182 -19.13 6.43 -13.22
N TYR A 183 -18.21 5.85 -12.45
CA TYR A 183 -16.80 6.23 -12.46
C TYR A 183 -16.12 5.73 -13.74
N GLN A 184 -15.45 6.63 -14.44
CA GLN A 184 -14.69 6.31 -15.64
C GLN A 184 -13.24 6.78 -15.45
N PRO A 185 -12.27 5.84 -15.31
CA PRO A 185 -10.89 6.19 -15.00
C PRO A 185 -10.14 6.91 -16.13
N SER A 186 -10.70 6.96 -17.33
CA SER A 186 -10.05 7.43 -18.57
C SER A 186 -10.72 8.63 -19.25
N ILE A 187 -11.77 9.23 -18.68
CA ILE A 187 -12.45 10.36 -19.32
C ILE A 187 -11.79 11.69 -18.97
N ASP A 188 -11.03 12.21 -19.95
CA ASP A 188 -10.59 13.60 -20.12
C ASP A 188 -11.41 14.28 -21.26
N GLY A 189 -12.76 14.27 -21.20
CA GLY A 189 -13.64 14.92 -22.19
C GLY A 189 -14.49 16.05 -21.60
N THR A 190 -14.59 17.21 -22.28
CA THR A 190 -15.00 18.55 -21.81
C THR A 190 -16.29 18.68 -20.99
N GLU A 191 -17.35 17.91 -21.26
CA GLU A 191 -18.60 17.94 -20.49
C GLU A 191 -18.58 16.87 -19.39
N GLY A 192 -18.77 17.30 -18.14
CA GLY A 192 -18.70 16.41 -16.97
C GLY A 192 -17.30 16.21 -16.40
N LEU A 193 -16.26 16.85 -16.95
CA LEU A 193 -14.89 16.85 -16.39
C LEU A 193 -14.83 17.32 -14.94
N ASP A 194 -15.65 18.31 -14.61
CA ASP A 194 -15.67 18.89 -13.27
C ASP A 194 -16.13 17.85 -12.23
N ALA A 195 -16.93 16.84 -12.62
CA ALA A 195 -17.33 15.71 -11.76
C ALA A 195 -16.14 14.84 -11.30
N TYR A 196 -15.02 14.90 -12.02
CA TYR A 196 -13.77 14.21 -11.69
C TYR A 196 -12.75 15.12 -10.98
N ASN A 197 -13.10 16.39 -10.82
CA ASN A 197 -12.23 17.45 -10.32
C ASN A 197 -12.98 18.35 -9.35
N LEU A 198 -13.57 17.76 -8.32
CA LEU A 198 -14.28 18.46 -7.26
C LEU A 198 -13.32 18.93 -6.16
N LYS A 199 -13.81 19.88 -5.38
CA LYS A 199 -13.16 20.42 -4.19
C LYS A 199 -14.13 20.44 -3.03
N LEU A 200 -13.69 19.92 -1.89
CA LEU A 200 -14.41 20.00 -0.62
C LEU A 200 -13.48 20.67 0.38
N GLY A 201 -13.92 21.82 0.89
CA GLY A 201 -13.26 22.55 1.96
C GLY A 201 -14.11 22.54 3.22
N VAL A 202 -13.46 22.38 4.37
CA VAL A 202 -14.10 22.34 5.68
C VAL A 202 -13.17 22.85 6.77
N TRP A 203 -13.76 23.39 7.83
CA TRP A 203 -13.08 23.63 9.09
C TRP A 203 -13.73 22.86 10.22
N ALA A 204 -12.91 22.51 11.21
CA ALA A 204 -13.39 21.89 12.43
C ALA A 204 -12.74 22.51 13.66
N ASP A 205 -13.53 22.73 14.70
CA ASP A 205 -13.04 23.06 16.04
C ASP A 205 -13.50 21.97 17.00
N ALA A 206 -12.57 21.29 17.66
CA ALA A 206 -12.85 20.36 18.74
C ALA A 206 -12.48 21.01 20.07
N PHE A 207 -13.43 21.06 20.99
CA PHE A 207 -13.25 21.62 22.33
C PHE A 207 -13.37 20.56 23.42
N VAL A 208 -12.70 20.81 24.54
CA VAL A 208 -13.05 20.18 25.82
C VAL A 208 -14.01 21.11 26.55
N ARG A 209 -15.24 20.66 26.72
CA ARG A 209 -16.33 21.36 27.36
C ARG A 209 -16.36 21.13 28.86
N ASN A 210 -16.55 22.21 29.61
CA ASN A 210 -16.81 22.17 31.04
C ASN A 210 -18.22 21.60 31.30
N PRO A 211 -18.35 20.45 31.96
CA PRO A 211 -19.65 19.82 32.23
C PRO A 211 -20.57 20.63 33.15
N ASN A 212 -20.03 21.62 33.89
CA ASN A 212 -20.81 22.45 34.81
C ASN A 212 -21.40 23.70 34.16
N VAL A 213 -21.03 24.00 32.91
CA VAL A 213 -21.52 25.18 32.19
C VAL A 213 -22.52 24.72 31.12
N SER A 214 -23.68 25.38 31.06
CA SER A 214 -24.74 25.09 30.09
C SER A 214 -24.27 25.28 28.64
N SER A 215 -24.80 24.48 27.72
CA SER A 215 -24.52 24.57 26.27
C SER A 215 -25.12 25.78 25.59
N THR A 216 -26.03 26.45 26.29
CA THR A 216 -26.66 27.69 25.82
C THR A 216 -25.78 28.91 26.03
N ILE A 217 -24.66 28.80 26.76
CA ILE A 217 -23.72 29.90 26.97
C ILE A 217 -22.76 30.01 25.79
N THR A 218 -22.78 31.14 25.09
CA THR A 218 -22.04 31.35 23.82
C THR A 218 -20.79 32.21 23.94
N ASP A 219 -20.47 32.74 25.13
CA ASP A 219 -19.31 33.61 25.38
C ASP A 219 -17.96 32.89 25.43
N GLY A 220 -17.96 31.56 25.22
CA GLY A 220 -16.77 30.70 25.26
C GLY A 220 -16.37 30.21 26.65
N SER A 221 -17.00 30.68 27.74
CA SER A 221 -16.73 30.21 29.11
C SER A 221 -16.99 28.71 29.29
N GLN A 222 -17.89 28.14 28.49
CA GLN A 222 -18.16 26.70 28.46
C GLN A 222 -16.97 25.83 28.03
N PHE A 223 -15.91 26.43 27.47
CA PHE A 223 -14.67 25.74 27.07
C PHE A 223 -13.49 26.01 28.02
N GLN A 224 -13.70 26.83 29.07
CA GLN A 224 -12.71 27.06 30.12
C GLN A 224 -12.74 25.88 31.10
N TYR A 225 -11.73 25.00 31.02
CA TYR A 225 -11.66 23.78 31.82
C TYR A 225 -10.21 23.41 32.18
N GLY A 226 -9.90 23.35 33.47
CA GLY A 226 -8.54 23.17 34.03
C GLY A 226 -8.10 21.72 34.20
N SER A 227 -6.90 21.49 34.75
CA SER A 227 -6.24 20.17 34.81
C SER A 227 -5.78 19.69 36.19
N THR A 228 -5.91 20.49 37.25
CA THR A 228 -4.95 20.42 38.37
C THR A 228 -5.53 20.05 39.74
N ASN A 229 -6.43 19.05 39.81
CA ASN A 229 -6.81 18.25 40.99
C ASN A 229 -8.34 18.09 41.11
N GLY A 230 -8.73 16.88 41.50
CA GLY A 230 -10.06 16.31 41.39
C GLY A 230 -11.21 17.15 41.93
N MET A 231 -12.09 17.51 41.00
CA MET A 231 -13.54 17.47 41.05
C MET A 231 -14.04 18.03 39.71
N ILE A 232 -15.26 17.66 39.31
CA ILE A 232 -15.94 18.25 38.16
C ILE A 232 -15.99 19.78 38.35
N GLY A 233 -15.25 20.57 37.55
CA GLY A 233 -15.46 22.03 37.49
C GLY A 233 -14.30 22.99 37.72
N THR A 234 -13.06 22.56 37.93
CA THR A 234 -11.93 23.50 38.08
C THR A 234 -11.72 24.30 36.78
N ILE A 235 -11.82 25.63 36.84
CA ILE A 235 -11.68 26.53 35.69
C ILE A 235 -10.22 26.99 35.58
N ASP A 236 -9.62 26.85 34.40
CA ASP A 236 -8.37 27.51 34.05
C ASP A 236 -8.64 28.45 32.86
N PRO A 237 -8.70 29.77 33.08
CA PRO A 237 -8.98 30.74 32.02
C PRO A 237 -7.79 30.92 31.05
N SER A 238 -6.62 30.38 31.38
CA SER A 238 -5.40 30.48 30.56
C SER A 238 -5.18 29.29 29.62
N ARG A 239 -5.95 28.21 29.78
CA ARG A 239 -5.77 26.97 29.01
C ARG A 239 -6.49 27.02 27.66
N ALA A 240 -5.74 26.73 26.59
CA ALA A 240 -6.29 26.46 25.27
C ALA A 240 -6.86 25.04 25.22
N ASN A 241 -8.19 24.91 25.19
CA ASN A 241 -8.88 23.62 25.06
C ASN A 241 -9.43 23.38 23.65
N ARG A 242 -8.79 23.94 22.62
CA ARG A 242 -9.24 23.83 21.22
C ARG A 242 -8.19 23.12 20.38
N LEU A 243 -8.64 22.13 19.60
CA LEU A 243 -7.97 21.71 18.38
C LEU A 243 -8.74 22.28 17.19
N ARG A 244 -8.08 23.11 16.39
CA ARG A 244 -8.65 23.66 15.16
C ARG A 244 -7.99 23.00 13.95
N LEU A 245 -8.80 22.64 12.97
CA LEU A 245 -8.41 21.92 11.77
C LEU A 245 -9.00 22.58 10.52
N GLN A 246 -8.20 22.64 9.46
CA GLN A 246 -8.65 22.81 8.10
C GLN A 246 -8.52 21.48 7.35
N GLY A 247 -9.61 21.07 6.68
CA GLY A 247 -9.59 20.00 5.71
C GLY A 247 -9.87 20.54 4.31
N VAL A 248 -8.99 20.24 3.35
CA VAL A 248 -9.23 20.54 1.93
C VAL A 248 -8.88 19.29 1.12
N ILE A 249 -9.87 18.68 0.47
CA ILE A 249 -9.63 17.69 -0.57
C ILE A 249 -9.89 18.32 -1.93
N ASN A 250 -8.88 18.28 -2.79
CA ASN A 250 -8.89 18.96 -4.07
C ASN A 250 -8.66 17.98 -5.22
N GLY A 251 -9.47 18.11 -6.27
CA GLY A 251 -9.43 17.27 -7.46
C GLY A 251 -9.94 15.84 -7.25
N PHE A 252 -10.91 15.63 -6.37
CA PHE A 252 -11.51 14.30 -6.17
C PHE A 252 -12.81 14.13 -6.98
N SER A 253 -13.30 12.91 -7.04
CA SER A 253 -14.59 12.52 -7.60
C SER A 253 -15.33 11.63 -6.62
N VAL A 254 -16.66 11.75 -6.64
CA VAL A 254 -17.56 10.79 -5.97
C VAL A 254 -18.25 9.83 -6.93
N ASN A 255 -17.91 9.90 -8.22
CA ASN A 255 -18.52 9.06 -9.24
C ASN A 255 -18.33 7.57 -8.89
N GLY A 256 -19.35 6.78 -9.18
CA GLY A 256 -19.49 5.38 -8.79
C GLY A 256 -19.85 5.17 -7.32
N SER A 257 -20.17 6.23 -6.56
CA SER A 257 -20.77 6.08 -5.23
C SER A 257 -22.25 5.73 -5.33
N GLN A 258 -22.76 5.02 -4.33
CA GLN A 258 -24.15 4.61 -4.24
C GLN A 258 -24.60 4.54 -2.77
N LEU A 259 -25.84 4.91 -2.50
CA LEU A 259 -26.51 4.68 -1.23
C LEU A 259 -27.89 4.06 -1.50
N SER A 260 -28.19 2.95 -0.85
CA SER A 260 -29.46 2.23 -1.01
C SER A 260 -30.12 2.00 0.34
N PHE A 261 -31.43 2.23 0.42
CA PHE A 261 -32.26 2.08 1.62
C PHE A 261 -33.33 1.02 1.37
N PHE A 262 -33.55 0.14 2.35
CA PHE A 262 -34.49 -0.98 2.25
C PHE A 262 -34.95 -1.44 3.62
N GLN A 263 -36.00 -2.25 3.64
CA GLN A 263 -36.36 -3.01 4.82
C GLN A 263 -35.57 -4.32 4.85
N THR A 264 -34.93 -4.63 5.97
CA THR A 264 -34.17 -5.87 6.15
C THR A 264 -35.08 -7.10 6.27
N LEU A 265 -34.59 -8.26 5.84
CA LEU A 265 -35.34 -9.52 5.89
C LEU A 265 -35.47 -10.09 7.31
N ASN A 266 -36.32 -11.10 7.48
CA ASN A 266 -36.49 -11.85 8.73
C ASN A 266 -35.37 -12.88 8.97
N GLY A 267 -35.47 -13.63 10.07
CA GLY A 267 -34.68 -14.83 10.33
C GLY A 267 -33.56 -14.66 11.36
N ALA A 268 -33.30 -13.44 11.82
CA ALA A 268 -32.35 -13.21 12.90
C ALA A 268 -32.99 -13.62 14.23
N THR A 269 -32.28 -14.44 15.01
CA THR A 269 -32.69 -14.85 16.35
C THR A 269 -31.53 -14.60 17.31
N ALA A 270 -31.78 -14.59 18.62
CA ALA A 270 -30.71 -14.43 19.62
C ALA A 270 -29.71 -15.60 19.65
N ILE A 271 -29.91 -16.64 18.84
CA ILE A 271 -29.03 -17.80 18.68
C ILE A 271 -27.86 -17.42 17.75
N ASP A 272 -26.67 -18.00 17.97
CA ASP A 272 -25.46 -17.76 17.17
C ASP A 272 -24.98 -16.29 17.14
N GLY A 273 -25.44 -15.47 18.09
CA GLY A 273 -25.00 -14.09 18.29
C GLY A 273 -25.54 -13.11 17.26
N MET A 274 -26.68 -13.39 16.63
CA MET A 274 -27.42 -12.41 15.82
C MET A 274 -28.42 -11.63 16.69
N SER A 275 -28.71 -10.38 16.34
CA SER A 275 -29.72 -9.60 17.04
C SER A 275 -31.08 -9.77 16.37
N PRO A 276 -32.16 -10.14 17.09
CA PRO A 276 -33.52 -10.12 16.54
C PRO A 276 -33.95 -8.75 16.01
N PHE A 277 -33.28 -7.68 16.46
CA PHE A 277 -33.47 -6.32 15.97
C PHE A 277 -33.16 -6.16 14.49
N TYR A 278 -32.42 -7.10 13.88
CA TYR A 278 -32.12 -7.07 12.45
C TYR A 278 -33.35 -7.34 11.59
N ASN A 279 -34.44 -7.86 12.14
CA ASN A 279 -35.63 -8.25 11.38
C ASN A 279 -36.56 -7.07 11.09
N ASN A 280 -36.91 -6.86 9.81
CA ASN A 280 -37.87 -5.85 9.36
C ASN A 280 -37.52 -4.41 9.74
N THR A 281 -36.23 -4.12 9.86
CA THR A 281 -35.68 -2.82 10.29
C THR A 281 -35.23 -2.01 9.06
N LEU A 282 -35.13 -0.68 9.21
CA LEU A 282 -34.54 0.16 8.17
C LEU A 282 -33.04 -0.18 8.00
N GLY A 283 -32.72 -0.76 6.85
CA GLY A 283 -31.39 -1.06 6.39
C GLY A 283 -30.90 -0.07 5.34
N MET A 284 -29.59 0.10 5.32
CA MET A 284 -28.84 0.87 4.34
C MET A 284 -27.64 0.05 3.86
N SER A 285 -27.33 0.13 2.58
CA SER A 285 -26.05 -0.31 2.03
C SER A 285 -25.43 0.83 1.23
N GLY A 286 -24.12 1.01 1.34
CA GLY A 286 -23.45 2.13 0.69
C GLY A 286 -22.11 1.74 0.08
N LEU A 287 -21.77 2.39 -1.02
CA LEU A 287 -20.43 2.47 -1.57
C LEU A 287 -20.09 3.96 -1.65
N ILE A 288 -19.14 4.41 -0.84
CA ILE A 288 -18.69 5.81 -0.83
C ILE A 288 -17.31 5.87 -1.45
N ARG A 289 -17.17 6.66 -2.51
CA ARG A 289 -15.92 6.83 -3.24
C ARG A 289 -15.47 8.29 -3.14
N LEU A 290 -14.22 8.50 -2.75
CA LEU A 290 -13.52 9.78 -2.80
C LEU A 290 -12.21 9.51 -3.54
N ASN A 291 -12.26 9.58 -4.88
CA ASN A 291 -11.16 9.18 -5.73
C ASN A 291 -10.53 10.36 -6.44
N THR A 292 -9.23 10.52 -6.34
CA THR A 292 -8.47 11.51 -7.09
C THR A 292 -7.96 10.99 -8.45
N GLY A 293 -8.16 9.71 -8.75
CA GLY A 293 -7.82 9.11 -10.04
C GLY A 293 -6.54 8.26 -10.01
N ASN A 294 -6.16 7.74 -11.17
CA ASN A 294 -5.02 6.83 -11.34
C ASN A 294 -3.68 7.54 -11.05
N SER A 295 -2.82 6.91 -10.24
CA SER A 295 -1.51 7.44 -9.84
C SER A 295 -0.32 6.52 -10.19
N GLN A 296 -0.52 5.45 -10.97
CA GLN A 296 0.50 4.42 -11.25
C GLN A 296 1.82 4.97 -11.79
N ASN A 297 1.78 6.06 -12.57
CA ASN A 297 2.95 6.65 -13.20
C ASN A 297 3.36 7.99 -12.57
N THR A 298 2.87 8.30 -11.37
CA THR A 298 3.23 9.52 -10.67
C THR A 298 4.57 9.34 -9.98
N SER A 299 5.60 10.06 -10.43
CA SER A 299 6.92 10.05 -9.80
C SER A 299 7.53 11.45 -9.82
N ILE A 300 8.14 11.84 -8.70
CA ILE A 300 8.93 13.08 -8.57
C ILE A 300 10.39 12.89 -8.92
N ILE A 301 10.84 11.68 -9.26
CA ILE A 301 12.23 11.40 -9.65
C ILE A 301 12.25 10.61 -10.94
N THR A 302 13.10 11.06 -11.86
CA THR A 302 13.45 10.33 -13.07
C THR A 302 14.92 9.94 -13.00
N GLU A 303 15.20 8.64 -13.09
CA GLU A 303 16.56 8.12 -13.23
C GLU A 303 16.84 7.75 -14.69
N ASN A 304 17.84 8.38 -15.28
CA ASN A 304 18.32 8.09 -16.62
C ASN A 304 19.62 7.31 -16.54
N VAL A 305 19.55 5.98 -16.67
CA VAL A 305 20.73 5.12 -16.76
C VAL A 305 21.38 5.33 -18.12
N THR A 306 22.57 5.93 -18.11
CA THR A 306 23.33 6.24 -19.33
C THR A 306 24.26 5.10 -19.73
N ASN A 307 24.75 4.33 -18.75
CA ASN A 307 25.59 3.16 -19.00
C ASN A 307 25.40 2.11 -17.89
N SER A 308 25.32 0.83 -18.27
CA SER A 308 25.35 -0.33 -17.37
C SER A 308 26.32 -1.35 -17.96
N SER A 309 27.34 -1.73 -17.18
CA SER A 309 28.42 -2.61 -17.65
C SER A 309 28.78 -3.64 -16.59
N GLN A 310 29.11 -4.84 -17.06
CA GLN A 310 29.70 -5.92 -16.28
C GLN A 310 31.04 -6.28 -16.92
N THR A 311 32.16 -5.95 -16.26
CA THR A 311 33.50 -6.10 -16.84
C THR A 311 34.34 -7.02 -15.98
N TYR A 312 34.88 -8.09 -16.57
CA TYR A 312 35.88 -8.93 -15.90
C TYR A 312 37.25 -8.23 -15.91
N ALA A 313 38.00 -8.33 -14.81
CA ALA A 313 39.26 -7.62 -14.60
C ALA A 313 40.36 -7.92 -15.65
N ASN A 314 40.21 -8.98 -16.45
CA ASN A 314 41.22 -9.41 -17.41
C ASN A 314 40.58 -10.04 -18.65
N GLY A 315 39.63 -9.31 -19.29
CA GLY A 315 38.69 -9.76 -20.34
C GLY A 315 39.25 -10.33 -21.66
N GLY A 316 40.44 -10.94 -21.67
CA GLY A 316 40.89 -11.88 -22.69
C GLY A 316 40.45 -13.32 -22.39
N THR A 317 40.61 -14.20 -23.38
CA THR A 317 40.30 -15.66 -23.40
C THR A 317 40.07 -16.34 -22.03
N ASN A 318 39.03 -17.19 -21.93
CA ASN A 318 38.57 -17.93 -20.72
C ASN A 318 37.70 -17.13 -19.72
N ASN A 319 36.92 -16.16 -20.19
CA ASN A 319 35.85 -15.49 -19.41
C ASN A 319 36.32 -14.93 -18.04
N GLY A 320 37.54 -14.40 -17.99
CA GLY A 320 38.11 -13.73 -16.81
C GLY A 320 38.69 -14.64 -15.72
N TRP A 321 38.74 -15.96 -15.92
CA TRP A 321 39.38 -16.89 -14.97
C TRP A 321 40.90 -16.79 -14.99
N GLN A 322 41.50 -16.69 -13.81
CA GLN A 322 42.94 -16.58 -13.58
C GLN A 322 43.38 -17.61 -12.57
N VAL A 323 44.51 -18.27 -12.85
CA VAL A 323 45.11 -19.23 -11.92
C VAL A 323 45.58 -18.50 -10.67
N VAL A 324 45.07 -18.93 -9.52
CA VAL A 324 45.54 -18.54 -8.19
C VAL A 324 46.54 -19.58 -7.69
N HIS A 325 46.27 -20.85 -7.98
CA HIS A 325 47.13 -21.94 -7.60
C HIS A 325 47.13 -23.07 -8.63
N ALA A 326 48.31 -23.49 -9.08
CA ALA A 326 48.43 -24.57 -10.07
C ALA A 326 48.62 -25.97 -9.45
N GLY A 327 48.60 -26.09 -8.12
CA GLY A 327 48.64 -27.39 -7.43
C GLY A 327 49.98 -28.12 -7.50
N ALA A 328 51.07 -27.40 -7.76
CA ALA A 328 52.43 -27.96 -7.80
C ALA A 328 53.31 -27.59 -6.60
N ASN A 329 52.84 -26.67 -5.76
CA ASN A 329 53.55 -26.23 -4.56
C ASN A 329 52.65 -26.42 -3.33
N SER A 330 53.24 -26.73 -2.18
CA SER A 330 52.54 -26.84 -0.90
C SER A 330 52.02 -25.48 -0.42
N THR A 331 52.63 -24.39 -0.91
CA THR A 331 52.26 -22.99 -0.67
C THR A 331 51.54 -22.38 -1.88
N LEU A 332 50.88 -21.24 -1.67
CA LEU A 332 50.11 -20.55 -2.72
C LEU A 332 51.04 -20.08 -3.84
N SER A 333 50.89 -20.67 -5.03
CA SER A 333 51.74 -20.40 -6.20
C SER A 333 51.05 -20.76 -7.52
N THR A 334 51.24 -19.94 -8.54
CA THR A 334 50.80 -20.22 -9.91
C THR A 334 51.77 -21.11 -10.69
N SER A 335 52.91 -21.48 -10.08
CA SER A 335 53.91 -22.37 -10.70
C SER A 335 53.35 -23.76 -10.96
N THR A 336 53.63 -24.31 -12.14
CA THR A 336 53.31 -25.68 -12.52
C THR A 336 54.36 -26.70 -12.05
N THR A 337 55.46 -26.23 -11.44
CA THR A 337 56.50 -27.04 -10.81
C THR A 337 56.68 -26.67 -9.33
N GLY A 338 57.01 -27.65 -8.48
CA GLY A 338 57.23 -27.41 -7.06
C GLY A 338 57.40 -28.67 -6.21
N ASP A 339 57.32 -28.49 -4.89
CA ASP A 339 57.59 -29.48 -3.83
C ASP A 339 56.47 -30.51 -3.63
N CYS A 340 55.36 -30.41 -4.37
CA CYS A 340 54.33 -31.43 -4.39
C CYS A 340 54.78 -32.71 -5.11
N ASN A 341 56.08 -32.87 -5.40
CA ASN A 341 56.72 -34.01 -6.07
C ASN A 341 56.04 -34.39 -7.39
N ASN A 342 55.59 -33.39 -8.17
CA ASN A 342 54.64 -33.59 -9.26
C ASN A 342 55.07 -34.54 -10.41
N THR A 343 56.31 -35.02 -10.41
CA THR A 343 56.94 -35.74 -11.52
C THR A 343 57.48 -37.13 -11.16
N SER A 344 57.43 -37.56 -9.88
CA SER A 344 57.98 -38.85 -9.43
C SER A 344 56.90 -39.90 -9.11
N SER A 345 57.12 -41.15 -9.56
CA SER A 345 56.36 -42.36 -9.23
C SER A 345 57.03 -43.23 -8.15
N THR A 346 58.14 -42.77 -7.57
CA THR A 346 58.96 -43.53 -6.60
C THR A 346 59.16 -42.79 -5.27
N SER A 347 58.52 -41.64 -5.09
CA SER A 347 58.70 -40.76 -3.93
C SER A 347 57.37 -40.36 -3.30
N ALA A 348 57.40 -40.03 -2.00
CA ALA A 348 56.23 -39.62 -1.23
C ALA A 348 55.41 -38.51 -1.91
N LEU A 349 54.09 -38.61 -1.78
CA LEU A 349 53.15 -37.59 -2.28
C LEU A 349 53.18 -36.37 -1.35
N GLY A 350 53.24 -35.16 -1.92
CA GLY A 350 53.02 -33.95 -1.15
C GLY A 350 51.53 -33.87 -0.78
N VAL A 351 51.19 -34.02 0.49
CA VAL A 351 49.79 -34.03 0.97
C VAL A 351 49.34 -32.71 1.60
N GLY A 352 50.21 -31.70 1.58
CA GLY A 352 49.86 -30.35 2.02
C GLY A 352 48.67 -29.78 1.25
N ALA A 353 47.98 -28.80 1.84
CA ALA A 353 46.76 -28.23 1.25
C ALA A 353 46.99 -27.75 -0.20
N GLY A 354 48.07 -27.01 -0.49
CA GLY A 354 48.36 -26.57 -1.86
C GLY A 354 48.49 -27.74 -2.85
N CYS A 355 49.12 -28.83 -2.44
CA CYS A 355 49.26 -30.01 -3.29
C CYS A 355 47.95 -30.72 -3.63
N ARG A 356 46.83 -30.39 -2.97
CA ARG A 356 45.52 -31.03 -3.15
C ARG A 356 44.56 -30.24 -4.03
N TYR A 357 44.89 -29.00 -4.40
CA TYR A 357 43.98 -28.14 -5.15
C TYR A 357 44.64 -27.45 -6.34
N TYR A 358 43.92 -27.34 -7.44
CA TYR A 358 44.17 -26.36 -8.49
C TYR A 358 43.07 -25.32 -8.40
N VAL A 359 43.41 -24.04 -8.32
CA VAL A 359 42.45 -22.98 -8.02
C VAL A 359 42.55 -21.88 -9.05
N GLU A 360 41.39 -21.47 -9.55
CA GLU A 360 41.22 -20.26 -10.32
C GLU A 360 40.26 -19.31 -9.63
N LYS A 361 40.48 -18.02 -9.82
CA LYS A 361 39.52 -16.97 -9.46
C LYS A 361 39.17 -16.15 -10.68
N ARG A 362 37.99 -15.56 -10.69
CA ARG A 362 37.66 -14.45 -11.59
C ARG A 362 37.07 -13.32 -10.78
N THR A 363 37.31 -12.11 -11.26
CA THR A 363 36.82 -10.88 -10.63
C THR A 363 35.99 -10.12 -11.66
N ARG A 364 34.75 -9.75 -11.30
CA ARG A 364 33.85 -8.95 -12.14
C ARG A 364 33.53 -7.65 -11.42
N THR A 365 33.71 -6.54 -12.12
CA THR A 365 33.27 -5.21 -11.67
C THR A 365 32.01 -4.85 -12.41
N ASP A 366 30.96 -4.63 -11.65
CA ASP A 366 29.65 -4.24 -12.09
C ASP A 366 29.53 -2.73 -11.87
N SER A 367 29.16 -1.98 -12.91
CA SER A 367 29.06 -0.52 -12.86
C SER A 367 27.76 -0.03 -13.48
N ILE A 368 27.18 1.00 -12.85
CA ILE A 368 26.05 1.77 -13.39
C ILE A 368 26.43 3.25 -13.34
N THR A 369 26.22 3.93 -14.46
CA THR A 369 26.29 5.40 -14.56
C THR A 369 24.90 5.91 -14.87
N SER A 370 24.36 6.74 -13.99
CA SER A 370 23.03 7.32 -14.18
C SER A 370 22.98 8.78 -13.72
N ASN A 371 21.95 9.47 -14.21
CA ASN A 371 21.57 10.81 -13.80
C ASN A 371 20.18 10.73 -13.17
N LYS A 372 20.08 11.07 -11.88
CA LYS A 372 18.79 11.23 -11.21
C LYS A 372 18.40 12.71 -11.22
N THR A 373 17.23 13.02 -11.75
CA THR A 373 16.68 14.38 -11.77
C THR A 373 15.33 14.38 -11.11
N ARG A 374 15.09 15.40 -10.29
CA ARG A 374 13.78 15.61 -9.70
C ARG A 374 12.86 16.34 -10.67
N SER A 375 11.67 15.79 -10.87
CA SER A 375 10.65 16.31 -11.80
C SER A 375 9.70 17.27 -11.09
N ASN A 376 9.21 18.28 -11.82
CA ASN A 376 8.19 19.19 -11.30
C ASN A 376 6.90 18.40 -10.99
N PHE A 377 6.23 18.79 -9.91
CA PHE A 377 5.03 18.13 -9.41
C PHE A 377 4.00 19.17 -9.00
N ASN A 378 2.73 18.91 -9.31
CA ASN A 378 1.62 19.74 -8.86
C ASN A 378 1.17 19.25 -7.48
N ASP A 379 1.63 19.94 -6.44
CA ASP A 379 1.40 19.59 -5.04
C ASP A 379 0.09 20.15 -4.46
N THR A 380 -0.75 20.75 -5.30
CA THR A 380 -2.04 21.31 -4.89
C THR A 380 -3.23 20.70 -5.64
N SER A 381 -2.97 19.93 -6.70
CA SER A 381 -3.97 19.09 -7.38
C SER A 381 -3.98 17.67 -6.81
N LYS A 382 -5.14 17.02 -6.75
CA LYS A 382 -5.27 15.62 -6.34
C LYS A 382 -4.68 15.36 -4.95
N VAL A 383 -5.11 16.13 -3.96
CA VAL A 383 -4.54 16.10 -2.60
C VAL A 383 -5.62 16.28 -1.55
N LEU A 384 -5.54 15.50 -0.47
CA LEU A 384 -6.23 15.79 0.79
C LEU A 384 -5.22 16.40 1.74
N ARG A 385 -5.51 17.62 2.18
CA ARG A 385 -4.69 18.36 3.13
C ARG A 385 -5.43 18.57 4.43
N LEU A 386 -4.73 18.31 5.52
CA LEU A 386 -5.18 18.53 6.88
C LEU A 386 -4.20 19.48 7.58
N SER A 387 -4.64 20.67 7.99
CA SER A 387 -3.76 21.73 8.53
C SER A 387 -4.28 22.23 9.87
N THR A 388 -3.37 22.61 10.77
CA THR A 388 -3.74 23.13 12.10
C THR A 388 -3.15 24.52 12.37
N ARG A 389 -2.15 24.93 11.59
CA ARG A 389 -1.44 26.19 11.82
C ARG A 389 -2.17 27.37 11.20
N GLU A 390 -2.72 28.21 12.06
CA GLU A 390 -3.24 29.52 11.68
C GLU A 390 -2.11 30.51 11.30
N THR A 391 -2.36 31.39 10.33
CA THR A 391 -1.43 32.48 9.96
C THR A 391 -1.47 33.61 11.00
N SER A 392 -0.47 34.51 10.98
CA SER A 392 -0.42 35.66 11.90
C SER A 392 -1.59 36.63 11.72
N ASP A 393 -2.14 36.71 10.52
CA ASP A 393 -3.32 37.51 10.15
C ASP A 393 -4.64 36.74 10.32
N SER A 394 -4.61 35.51 10.88
CA SER A 394 -5.84 34.78 11.22
C SER A 394 -6.66 35.56 12.26
N PRO A 395 -7.92 35.89 11.97
CA PRO A 395 -8.80 36.59 12.89
C PRO A 395 -9.00 35.81 14.20
N ASN A 396 -9.02 36.54 15.34
CA ASN A 396 -9.19 35.93 16.67
C ASN A 396 -8.15 34.86 17.05
N ARG A 397 -6.98 34.83 16.40
CA ARG A 397 -5.90 33.86 16.68
C ARG A 397 -5.46 33.84 18.15
N ALA A 398 -5.45 34.99 18.83
CA ALA A 398 -5.08 35.07 20.24
C ALA A 398 -6.18 34.50 21.18
N ASN A 399 -7.42 34.38 20.70
CA ASN A 399 -8.52 33.80 21.45
C ASN A 399 -8.61 32.29 21.15
N ASN A 400 -8.00 31.49 22.02
CA ASN A 400 -7.97 30.04 21.91
C ASN A 400 -9.33 29.37 22.15
N LEU A 401 -10.34 30.10 22.63
CA LEU A 401 -11.69 29.59 22.89
C LEU A 401 -12.71 30.03 21.85
N TYR A 402 -12.31 30.88 20.90
CA TYR A 402 -13.18 31.39 19.85
C TYR A 402 -13.51 30.31 18.81
N THR A 403 -14.76 30.24 18.39
CA THR A 403 -15.20 29.50 17.19
C THR A 403 -16.21 30.34 16.39
N PRO A 404 -16.09 30.42 15.06
CA PRO A 404 -17.07 31.15 14.24
C PRO A 404 -18.49 30.58 14.36
N ALA A 405 -18.61 29.30 14.70
CA ALA A 405 -19.90 28.62 14.84
C ALA A 405 -20.78 29.21 15.97
N LEU A 406 -20.19 29.83 17.00
CA LEU A 406 -20.91 30.35 18.17
C LEU A 406 -20.91 31.88 18.27
N ASP A 407 -20.19 32.57 17.39
CA ASP A 407 -20.18 34.04 17.36
C ASP A 407 -21.37 34.54 16.53
N SER A 408 -22.36 35.11 17.22
CA SER A 408 -23.56 35.69 16.59
C SER A 408 -23.40 37.17 16.21
N THR A 409 -22.31 37.83 16.64
CA THR A 409 -22.13 39.28 16.53
C THR A 409 -21.21 39.65 15.37
N ASN A 410 -20.04 39.02 15.29
CA ASN A 410 -19.09 39.24 14.21
C ASN A 410 -18.29 37.96 13.92
N PRO A 411 -18.93 36.92 13.37
CA PRO A 411 -18.24 35.69 13.03
C PRO A 411 -17.21 35.96 11.94
N ILE A 412 -16.01 35.45 12.15
CA ILE A 412 -14.89 35.55 11.21
C ILE A 412 -14.17 34.21 11.13
N ALA A 413 -14.03 33.71 9.91
CA ALA A 413 -13.29 32.51 9.60
C ALA A 413 -11.78 32.58 9.91
N PRO A 414 -11.15 31.44 10.27
CA PRO A 414 -9.70 31.34 10.42
C PRO A 414 -8.95 31.29 9.07
N ASN A 415 -7.71 31.80 9.08
CA ASN A 415 -6.76 31.68 7.97
C ASN A 415 -5.64 30.70 8.33
N PHE A 416 -5.27 29.82 7.39
CA PHE A 416 -4.25 28.79 7.60
C PHE A 416 -3.01 29.02 6.75
N SER A 417 -1.85 28.71 7.35
CA SER A 417 -0.54 28.75 6.67
C SER A 417 -0.62 27.89 5.42
N ASP A 418 -0.08 28.31 4.29
CA ASP A 418 -0.11 27.56 3.03
C ASP A 418 0.83 26.34 2.99
N ASN A 419 1.91 26.36 3.79
CA ASN A 419 2.99 25.35 3.76
C ASN A 419 2.94 24.29 4.88
N GLU A 420 2.00 24.40 5.83
CA GLU A 420 1.87 23.46 6.96
C GLU A 420 0.77 22.43 6.70
N GLY A 421 0.90 21.26 7.35
CA GLY A 421 -0.17 20.27 7.42
C GLY A 421 0.30 18.88 7.02
N LEU A 422 -0.60 17.91 7.15
CA LEU A 422 -0.48 16.59 6.57
C LEU A 422 -1.07 16.62 5.15
N TYR A 423 -0.25 16.24 4.18
CA TYR A 423 -0.64 16.13 2.78
C TYR A 423 -0.70 14.66 2.41
N LEU A 424 -1.87 14.23 1.93
CA LEU A 424 -2.09 12.92 1.35
C LEU A 424 -2.27 13.15 -0.15
N TYR A 425 -1.24 12.86 -0.94
CA TYR A 425 -1.30 13.00 -2.40
C TYR A 425 -2.01 11.79 -3.02
N TYR A 426 -2.76 12.03 -4.08
CA TYR A 426 -3.56 11.03 -4.79
C TYR A 426 -4.38 10.06 -3.89
N PRO A 427 -5.13 10.56 -2.89
CA PRO A 427 -5.96 9.70 -2.06
C PRO A 427 -7.12 9.12 -2.89
N ASN A 428 -7.19 7.80 -2.97
CA ASN A 428 -8.36 7.09 -3.47
C ASN A 428 -8.97 6.27 -2.32
N ILE A 429 -10.11 6.73 -1.82
CA ILE A 429 -10.82 6.13 -0.67
C ILE A 429 -12.10 5.51 -1.21
N ASN A 430 -12.21 4.19 -1.14
CA ASN A 430 -13.37 3.42 -1.61
C ASN A 430 -13.91 2.60 -0.44
N LEU A 431 -14.96 3.09 0.19
CA LEU A 431 -15.53 2.51 1.40
C LEU A 431 -16.84 1.77 1.09
N VAL A 432 -16.82 0.46 1.27
CA VAL A 432 -18.00 -0.41 1.20
C VAL A 432 -18.63 -0.48 2.58
N LEU A 433 -19.84 0.04 2.71
CA LEU A 433 -20.67 0.05 3.91
C LEU A 433 -21.82 -0.95 3.75
N GLY A 434 -21.49 -2.22 3.91
CA GLY A 434 -22.46 -3.32 3.87
C GLY A 434 -23.06 -3.58 2.49
N ASN A 435 -24.06 -4.46 2.47
CA ASN A 435 -24.81 -4.87 1.27
C ASN A 435 -26.22 -5.34 1.70
N LEU A 436 -27.02 -5.88 0.78
CA LEU A 436 -28.40 -6.29 1.06
C LEU A 436 -28.54 -7.41 2.12
N TYR A 437 -27.51 -8.24 2.31
CA TYR A 437 -27.49 -9.35 3.28
C TYR A 437 -26.52 -9.10 4.46
N GLN A 438 -25.86 -7.94 4.49
CA GLN A 438 -25.10 -7.38 5.61
C GLN A 438 -25.34 -5.85 5.66
N PRO A 439 -26.57 -5.40 5.94
CA PRO A 439 -26.91 -3.98 5.96
C PRO A 439 -26.26 -3.23 7.13
N VAL A 440 -26.13 -1.91 6.98
CA VAL A 440 -26.11 -0.97 8.11
C VAL A 440 -27.54 -0.73 8.54
N ILE A 441 -27.86 -0.97 9.80
CA ILE A 441 -29.19 -0.75 10.37
C ILE A 441 -29.18 0.43 11.34
N LEU A 442 -30.30 1.13 11.38
CA LEU A 442 -30.57 2.19 12.34
C LEU A 442 -31.64 1.70 13.31
N GLY A 443 -31.40 1.88 14.60
CA GLY A 443 -32.26 1.28 15.60
C GLY A 443 -32.31 1.97 16.94
N SER A 444 -33.34 1.64 17.71
CA SER A 444 -33.47 2.03 19.10
C SER A 444 -33.96 0.85 19.93
N ASP A 445 -33.34 0.63 21.09
CA ASP A 445 -33.85 -0.30 22.11
C ASP A 445 -34.86 0.37 23.07
N GLY A 446 -35.31 1.59 22.73
CA GLY A 446 -36.17 2.43 23.55
C GLY A 446 -35.40 3.35 24.51
N LYS A 447 -34.09 3.15 24.69
CA LYS A 447 -33.21 3.99 25.52
C LYS A 447 -32.01 4.53 24.76
N ASN A 448 -31.45 3.71 23.89
CA ASN A 448 -30.24 3.97 23.13
C ASN A 448 -30.55 3.89 21.65
N PHE A 449 -30.09 4.90 20.91
CA PHE A 449 -30.00 4.80 19.46
C PHE A 449 -28.73 4.00 19.09
N SER A 450 -28.80 3.19 18.04
CA SER A 450 -27.67 2.45 17.50
C SER A 450 -27.61 2.51 15.99
N ILE A 451 -26.40 2.72 15.49
CA ILE A 451 -26.01 2.51 14.09
C ILE A 451 -25.17 1.25 14.07
N GLU A 452 -25.59 0.23 13.33
CA GLU A 452 -24.93 -1.06 13.36
C GLU A 452 -24.76 -1.61 11.95
N LEU A 453 -23.52 -1.80 11.48
CA LEU A 453 -23.26 -2.72 10.39
C LEU A 453 -23.49 -4.12 10.93
N THR A 454 -24.56 -4.76 10.48
CA THR A 454 -24.97 -6.09 10.93
C THR A 454 -23.83 -7.09 10.79
N ARG A 455 -23.85 -8.05 11.70
CA ARG A 455 -22.94 -9.19 11.62
C ARG A 455 -23.26 -10.02 10.39
N VAL A 456 -22.22 -10.50 9.70
CA VAL A 456 -22.39 -11.53 8.66
C VAL A 456 -23.00 -12.81 9.25
N THR A 457 -24.16 -13.22 8.73
CA THR A 457 -24.84 -14.46 9.11
C THR A 457 -23.91 -15.65 8.93
N ASN A 458 -23.91 -16.59 9.90
CA ASN A 458 -23.10 -17.80 9.83
C ASN A 458 -23.64 -18.84 8.84
N LYS A 459 -23.69 -18.46 7.56
CA LYS A 459 -24.27 -19.23 6.45
C LYS A 459 -23.26 -19.30 5.30
N PRO A 460 -22.84 -20.50 4.86
CA PRO A 460 -21.86 -20.66 3.80
C PRO A 460 -22.19 -19.94 2.50
N ALA A 461 -23.48 -19.88 2.12
CA ALA A 461 -23.92 -19.16 0.93
C ALA A 461 -23.66 -17.64 1.01
N ILE A 462 -23.76 -17.03 2.20
CA ILE A 462 -23.48 -15.60 2.40
C ILE A 462 -21.97 -15.36 2.44
N TYR A 463 -21.22 -16.22 3.14
CA TYR A 463 -19.75 -16.13 3.16
C TYR A 463 -19.13 -16.19 1.76
N LYS A 464 -19.66 -17.06 0.89
CA LYS A 464 -19.25 -17.14 -0.51
C LYS A 464 -19.52 -15.86 -1.30
N LYS A 465 -20.54 -15.08 -0.93
CA LYS A 465 -20.81 -13.77 -1.56
C LYS A 465 -19.91 -12.66 -1.03
N ILE A 466 -19.52 -12.72 0.25
CA ILE A 466 -18.73 -11.66 0.91
C ILE A 466 -17.24 -11.84 0.71
N TYR A 467 -16.71 -13.03 0.97
CA TYR A 467 -15.27 -13.27 1.01
C TYR A 467 -14.69 -13.46 -0.39
N THR A 468 -13.42 -13.09 -0.52
CA THR A 468 -12.59 -13.25 -1.72
C THR A 468 -11.59 -14.36 -1.50
N ASP A 469 -11.40 -15.23 -2.49
CA ASP A 469 -10.27 -16.16 -2.52
C ASP A 469 -9.08 -15.53 -3.26
N TYR A 470 -8.18 -14.91 -2.51
CA TYR A 470 -6.98 -14.26 -3.05
C TYR A 470 -6.00 -15.23 -3.73
N PHE A 471 -6.07 -16.53 -3.42
CA PHE A 471 -5.22 -17.54 -4.07
C PHE A 471 -5.82 -18.10 -5.35
N ASN A 472 -7.05 -17.69 -5.71
CA ASN A 472 -7.80 -18.18 -6.87
C ASN A 472 -7.86 -19.73 -6.93
N THR A 473 -7.95 -20.38 -5.78
CA THR A 473 -8.06 -21.84 -5.66
C THR A 473 -9.50 -22.34 -5.76
N ASN A 474 -10.48 -21.47 -5.49
CA ASN A 474 -11.90 -21.77 -5.47
C ASN A 474 -12.73 -20.60 -6.03
N ASN A 475 -13.31 -20.82 -7.21
CA ASN A 475 -14.16 -19.83 -7.89
C ASN A 475 -15.54 -19.63 -7.24
N GLY A 476 -15.82 -20.31 -6.14
CA GLY A 476 -17.07 -20.18 -5.40
C GLY A 476 -17.12 -18.97 -4.46
N TYR A 477 -16.03 -18.20 -4.33
CA TYR A 477 -15.97 -16.95 -3.58
C TYR A 477 -16.08 -15.77 -4.54
N GLU A 478 -17.16 -15.00 -4.41
CA GLU A 478 -17.54 -13.90 -5.30
C GLU A 478 -17.20 -12.52 -4.73
N GLY A 479 -16.65 -12.44 -3.51
CA GLY A 479 -16.25 -11.18 -2.92
C GLY A 479 -15.20 -10.47 -3.76
N SER A 480 -15.28 -9.15 -3.84
CA SER A 480 -14.33 -8.31 -4.57
C SER A 480 -14.00 -7.05 -3.78
N THR A 481 -12.83 -6.47 -4.07
CA THR A 481 -12.42 -5.19 -3.52
C THR A 481 -12.76 -4.06 -4.49
N CYS A 482 -13.36 -2.98 -3.99
CA CYS A 482 -13.49 -1.75 -4.76
C CYS A 482 -12.21 -0.92 -4.63
N ASN A 483 -11.58 -0.57 -5.74
CA ASN A 483 -10.49 0.38 -5.82
C ASN A 483 -10.63 1.32 -7.03
N VAL A 484 -9.58 2.07 -7.33
CA VAL A 484 -9.56 3.06 -8.41
C VAL A 484 -9.60 2.43 -9.81
N TYR A 485 -9.22 1.16 -9.96
CA TYR A 485 -9.17 0.44 -11.24
C TYR A 485 -10.43 -0.41 -11.48
N GLN A 486 -10.98 -1.01 -10.44
CA GLN A 486 -12.16 -1.90 -10.52
C GLN A 486 -13.06 -1.72 -9.31
N CYS A 487 -14.38 -1.76 -9.50
CA CYS A 487 -15.34 -1.63 -8.41
C CYS A 487 -16.70 -2.28 -8.75
N ASP A 488 -16.67 -3.56 -9.12
CA ASP A 488 -17.88 -4.32 -9.48
C ASP A 488 -18.31 -5.20 -8.31
N ASN A 489 -19.54 -5.00 -7.83
CA ASN A 489 -20.16 -5.77 -6.73
C ASN A 489 -19.26 -5.91 -5.48
N ALA A 490 -18.56 -4.83 -5.12
CA ALA A 490 -17.56 -4.86 -4.08
C ALA A 490 -18.14 -5.16 -2.69
N THR A 491 -17.41 -6.00 -1.95
CA THR A 491 -17.69 -6.35 -0.56
C THR A 491 -16.58 -5.87 0.38
N HIS A 492 -15.41 -5.54 -0.19
CA HIS A 492 -14.26 -5.02 0.54
C HIS A 492 -13.91 -3.61 0.06
N SER A 493 -13.45 -2.80 1.01
CA SER A 493 -13.00 -1.44 0.83
C SER A 493 -11.51 -1.39 0.46
N SER A 494 -11.08 -0.29 -0.13
CA SER A 494 -9.65 0.03 -0.28
C SER A 494 -9.36 1.50 -0.02
N ILE A 495 -8.14 1.77 0.41
CA ILE A 495 -7.58 3.11 0.56
C ILE A 495 -6.20 3.08 -0.07
N SER A 496 -5.94 3.91 -1.08
CA SER A 496 -4.59 4.20 -1.54
C SER A 496 -4.25 5.66 -1.39
N ILE A 497 -2.99 5.91 -1.06
CA ILE A 497 -2.41 7.24 -0.94
C ILE A 497 -1.09 7.19 -1.72
N GLY A 498 -0.95 8.12 -2.64
CA GLY A 498 0.28 8.31 -3.39
C GLY A 498 0.35 7.52 -4.70
N THR A 499 1.57 7.26 -5.15
CA THR A 499 1.88 6.41 -6.29
C THR A 499 1.49 4.97 -5.96
N ALA A 500 0.30 4.58 -6.41
CA ALA A 500 -0.26 3.25 -6.24
C ALA A 500 -0.59 2.68 -7.62
N TYR A 501 -0.43 1.38 -7.77
CA TYR A 501 -0.65 0.69 -9.03
C TYR A 501 -1.26 -0.68 -8.81
N SER A 502 -1.87 -1.22 -9.86
CA SER A 502 -2.35 -2.59 -9.88
C SER A 502 -1.69 -3.35 -11.04
N PRO A 503 -0.95 -4.44 -10.76
CA PRO A 503 -0.33 -5.26 -11.81
C PRO A 503 -1.33 -6.18 -12.53
N ASP A 504 -2.54 -6.33 -11.99
CA ASP A 504 -3.51 -7.36 -12.38
C ASP A 504 -4.91 -6.78 -12.70
N GLY A 505 -4.96 -5.50 -13.08
CA GLY A 505 -6.18 -4.86 -13.57
C GLY A 505 -7.20 -4.48 -12.49
N GLY A 506 -6.76 -4.38 -11.23
CA GLY A 506 -7.57 -3.95 -10.10
C GLY A 506 -7.86 -5.04 -9.06
N LYS A 507 -7.27 -6.24 -9.16
CA LYS A 507 -7.48 -7.29 -8.16
C LYS A 507 -6.59 -7.11 -6.94
N THR A 508 -5.37 -6.62 -7.16
CA THR A 508 -4.40 -6.28 -6.13
C THR A 508 -3.95 -4.84 -6.32
N LEU A 509 -3.96 -4.07 -5.24
CA LEU A 509 -3.43 -2.73 -5.19
C LEU A 509 -2.10 -2.72 -4.42
N LEU A 510 -1.08 -2.10 -5.02
CA LEU A 510 0.27 -2.03 -4.46
C LEU A 510 0.75 -0.57 -4.38
N ALA A 511 1.44 -0.24 -3.30
CA ALA A 511 2.17 1.01 -3.17
C ALA A 511 3.52 0.91 -3.90
N ASP A 512 3.86 1.90 -4.71
CA ASP A 512 5.21 2.01 -5.28
C ASP A 512 6.23 2.29 -4.17
N LYS A 513 7.33 1.55 -4.22
CA LYS A 513 8.47 1.60 -3.28
C LYS A 513 9.67 2.32 -3.86
N SER A 514 9.55 2.82 -5.10
CA SER A 514 10.60 3.58 -5.76
C SER A 514 10.88 4.88 -5.01
N GLU A 515 12.11 5.37 -5.14
CA GLU A 515 12.55 6.63 -4.52
C GLU A 515 11.70 7.83 -4.95
N GLY A 516 11.15 7.78 -6.16
CA GLY A 516 10.34 8.83 -6.75
C GLY A 516 8.86 8.77 -6.38
N ALA A 517 8.40 7.74 -5.66
CA ALA A 517 7.01 7.61 -5.25
C ALA A 517 6.59 8.80 -4.37
N VAL A 518 5.43 9.38 -4.64
CA VAL A 518 4.84 10.48 -3.84
C VAL A 518 3.70 9.91 -3.03
N GLY A 519 3.52 10.29 -1.76
CA GLY A 519 2.34 9.84 -1.01
C GLY A 519 2.01 10.66 0.23
N VAL A 520 2.40 10.20 1.41
CA VAL A 520 2.13 10.89 2.67
C VAL A 520 3.26 11.88 2.95
N SER A 521 2.93 13.14 3.24
CA SER A 521 3.94 14.15 3.55
C SER A 521 3.55 15.08 4.70
N PHE A 522 4.53 15.43 5.54
CA PHE A 522 4.39 16.51 6.52
C PHE A 522 4.94 17.81 5.93
N GLY A 523 4.07 18.80 5.76
CA GLY A 523 4.31 19.95 4.91
C GLY A 523 4.22 19.58 3.43
N ARG A 524 4.29 20.60 2.57
CA ARG A 524 4.27 20.41 1.12
C ARG A 524 5.52 19.68 0.65
N VAL A 525 5.40 18.83 -0.38
CA VAL A 525 6.54 18.22 -1.06
C VAL A 525 7.22 19.29 -1.94
N ILE A 526 8.09 20.10 -1.33
CA ILE A 526 8.84 21.20 -1.96
C ILE A 526 10.35 20.96 -1.80
N SER A 527 11.15 21.37 -2.78
CA SER A 527 12.61 21.41 -2.67
C SER A 527 13.02 22.47 -1.64
N THR A 528 13.87 22.08 -0.69
CA THR A 528 14.45 22.95 0.36
C THR A 528 15.28 24.14 -0.17
N ALA A 529 15.36 24.38 -1.48
CA ALA A 529 16.22 25.41 -2.07
C ALA A 529 15.50 26.71 -2.48
N THR A 530 14.17 26.74 -2.60
CA THR A 530 13.46 28.01 -2.81
C THR A 530 12.01 27.84 -2.35
N GLN A 531 11.75 28.18 -1.08
CA GLN A 531 10.43 28.74 -0.78
C GLN A 531 10.33 30.00 -1.64
N VAL A 532 9.66 29.91 -2.79
CA VAL A 532 9.19 31.12 -3.48
C VAL A 532 8.07 31.66 -2.61
N SER A 533 8.43 32.51 -1.64
CA SER A 533 7.47 33.35 -0.94
C SER A 533 6.68 34.11 -2.01
N GLY A 534 5.38 33.83 -2.12
CA GLY A 534 4.50 34.45 -3.11
C GLY A 534 4.17 33.62 -4.35
N ALA A 535 4.52 32.33 -4.42
CA ALA A 535 3.95 31.45 -5.45
C ALA A 535 2.46 31.19 -5.17
N THR A 536 1.59 31.69 -6.06
CA THR A 536 0.15 31.40 -6.05
C THR A 536 -0.08 29.90 -6.10
N ALA A 537 -1.04 29.41 -5.31
CA ALA A 537 -1.45 28.01 -5.35
C ALA A 537 -1.79 27.58 -6.80
N GLY A 538 -1.32 26.40 -7.21
CA GLY A 538 -1.43 25.91 -8.60
C GLY A 538 -0.18 26.13 -9.47
N SER A 539 0.87 26.78 -8.97
CA SER A 539 2.16 26.86 -9.69
C SER A 539 2.99 25.59 -9.50
N MET A 540 3.54 25.08 -10.61
CA MET A 540 4.53 23.99 -10.59
C MET A 540 5.70 24.36 -9.67
N VAL A 541 6.01 23.52 -8.68
CA VAL A 541 7.17 23.72 -7.82
C VAL A 541 8.43 23.33 -8.59
N ASN A 542 9.37 24.25 -8.76
CA ASN A 542 10.64 23.96 -9.42
C ASN A 542 11.55 23.17 -8.47
N LEU A 543 11.64 21.88 -8.75
CA LEU A 543 12.28 20.89 -7.91
C LEU A 543 13.71 20.58 -8.37
N ALA A 544 14.24 21.30 -9.36
CA ALA A 544 15.47 20.98 -10.08
C ALA A 544 16.70 20.80 -9.17
N ASN A 545 16.97 19.54 -8.82
CA ASN A 545 18.25 19.06 -8.31
C ASN A 545 18.59 17.79 -9.10
N THR A 546 19.83 17.70 -9.54
CA THR A 546 20.32 16.58 -10.35
C THR A 546 21.58 16.02 -9.69
N VAL A 547 21.59 14.70 -9.47
CA VAL A 547 22.79 13.99 -9.05
C VAL A 547 23.19 13.04 -10.17
N SER A 548 24.46 13.13 -10.54
CA SER A 548 25.10 12.28 -11.54
C SER A 548 26.26 11.54 -10.92
N GLY A 549 26.51 10.32 -11.39
CA GLY A 549 27.69 9.59 -10.97
C GLY A 549 27.72 8.16 -11.45
N THR A 550 28.92 7.58 -11.34
CA THR A 550 29.14 6.15 -11.52
C THR A 550 29.24 5.49 -10.15
N ARG A 551 28.54 4.37 -9.99
CA ARG A 551 28.61 3.49 -8.83
C ARG A 551 29.08 2.12 -9.31
N SER A 552 29.94 1.48 -8.53
CA SER A 552 30.50 0.19 -8.89
C SER A 552 30.64 -0.73 -7.69
N THR A 553 30.48 -2.04 -7.93
CA THR A 553 30.86 -3.08 -6.97
C THR A 553 31.73 -4.12 -7.66
N THR A 554 32.60 -4.76 -6.90
CA THR A 554 33.50 -5.80 -7.40
C THR A 554 33.26 -7.09 -6.64
N MET A 555 33.08 -8.18 -7.38
CA MET A 555 32.82 -9.52 -6.85
C MET A 555 33.93 -10.47 -7.29
N THR A 556 34.23 -11.47 -6.46
CA THR A 556 35.23 -12.51 -6.77
C THR A 556 34.59 -13.89 -6.63
N GLU A 557 34.78 -14.74 -7.63
CA GLU A 557 34.31 -16.12 -7.67
C GLU A 557 35.51 -17.05 -7.78
N VAL A 558 35.44 -18.18 -7.08
CA VAL A 558 36.51 -19.18 -7.02
C VAL A 558 35.99 -20.51 -7.55
N ARG A 559 36.78 -21.14 -8.42
CA ARG A 559 36.58 -22.53 -8.83
C ARG A 559 37.86 -23.31 -8.60
N TYR A 560 37.72 -24.61 -8.35
CA TYR A 560 38.87 -25.45 -8.08
C TYR A 560 38.72 -26.86 -8.62
N LYS A 561 39.85 -27.53 -8.82
CA LYS A 561 39.93 -28.97 -8.97
C LYS A 561 40.54 -29.56 -7.72
N GLN A 562 40.15 -30.78 -7.37
CA GLN A 562 40.57 -31.41 -6.12
C GLN A 562 41.12 -32.82 -6.36
N ARG A 563 42.18 -33.15 -5.64
CA ARG A 563 42.71 -34.51 -5.50
C ARG A 563 42.99 -34.83 -4.03
N GLN A 564 43.03 -36.12 -3.71
CA GLN A 564 43.44 -36.58 -2.38
C GLN A 564 44.22 -37.89 -2.47
N GLN A 565 44.99 -38.18 -1.43
CA GLN A 565 45.75 -39.41 -1.34
C GLN A 565 44.82 -40.55 -0.91
N ASN A 566 44.59 -41.49 -1.81
CA ASN A 566 44.07 -42.81 -1.47
C ASN A 566 45.19 -43.65 -0.84
N VAL A 567 44.86 -44.35 0.24
CA VAL A 567 45.79 -45.22 0.97
C VAL A 567 45.19 -46.61 1.04
N GLU A 568 45.81 -47.55 0.35
CA GLU A 568 45.44 -48.96 0.47
C GLU A 568 46.49 -49.69 1.30
N SER A 569 46.03 -50.49 2.26
CA SER A 569 46.91 -51.34 3.05
C SER A 569 46.71 -52.81 2.75
N TRP A 570 47.79 -53.58 2.87
CA TRP A 570 47.77 -55.03 2.88
C TRP A 570 48.72 -55.54 3.95
N ARG A 571 48.62 -56.82 4.29
CA ARG A 571 49.59 -57.49 5.14
C ARG A 571 50.86 -57.76 4.34
N GLN A 572 51.86 -56.89 4.49
CA GLN A 572 53.12 -56.99 3.77
C GLN A 572 54.02 -58.08 4.33
N LYS A 573 54.00 -58.28 5.64
CA LYS A 573 54.74 -59.36 6.31
C LYS A 573 53.88 -60.01 7.38
N TYR A 574 53.91 -61.33 7.44
CA TYR A 574 53.36 -62.11 8.54
C TYR A 574 54.45 -63.01 9.11
N SER A 575 54.78 -62.82 10.39
CA SER A 575 55.85 -63.58 11.06
C SER A 575 55.41 -64.07 12.42
N CYS A 576 55.68 -65.33 12.72
CA CYS A 576 55.45 -65.92 14.04
C CYS A 576 56.78 -66.14 14.76
N GLY A 577 56.83 -65.79 16.05
CA GLY A 577 58.01 -66.04 16.88
C GLY A 577 58.35 -67.53 16.98
N ALA A 578 59.58 -67.85 17.41
CA ALA A 578 59.96 -69.23 17.68
C ALA A 578 59.17 -69.78 18.88
N LEU A 579 58.78 -71.07 18.81
CA LEU A 579 58.02 -71.89 19.78
C LEU A 579 57.16 -71.11 20.79
N TRP A 580 55.83 -71.16 20.58
CA TRP A 580 54.79 -70.50 21.39
C TRP A 580 54.74 -68.97 21.30
N GLY A 581 55.51 -68.37 20.39
CA GLY A 581 55.48 -66.93 20.13
C GLY A 581 54.22 -66.46 19.38
N SER A 582 53.74 -65.27 19.74
CA SER A 582 52.64 -64.58 19.06
C SER A 582 53.00 -64.27 17.60
N CYS A 583 52.06 -64.46 16.68
CA CYS A 583 52.21 -64.02 15.30
C CYS A 583 51.93 -62.52 15.18
N SER A 584 52.73 -61.82 14.38
CA SER A 584 52.57 -60.39 14.10
C SER A 584 52.45 -60.14 12.60
N ALA A 585 51.54 -59.23 12.25
CA ALA A 585 51.35 -58.73 10.90
C ALA A 585 51.93 -57.31 10.80
N THR A 586 52.81 -57.07 9.82
CA THR A 586 53.27 -55.72 9.47
C THR A 586 52.51 -55.23 8.24
N PRO A 587 51.88 -54.04 8.29
CA PRO A 587 51.17 -53.49 7.15
C PRO A 587 52.14 -52.97 6.08
N GLY A 588 51.79 -53.16 4.81
CA GLY A 588 52.33 -52.40 3.69
C GLY A 588 51.32 -51.37 3.21
N TYR A 589 51.80 -50.33 2.54
CA TYR A 589 50.96 -49.22 2.06
C TYR A 589 51.20 -48.92 0.58
N LEU A 590 50.10 -48.70 -0.14
CA LEU A 590 50.06 -48.22 -1.51
C LEU A 590 49.41 -46.84 -1.49
N TYR A 591 50.18 -45.83 -1.91
CA TYR A 591 49.76 -44.44 -1.95
C TYR A 591 49.49 -43.99 -3.38
N GLN A 592 48.26 -43.55 -3.65
CA GLN A 592 47.84 -43.13 -4.98
C GLN A 592 47.03 -41.84 -4.90
N TRP A 593 47.14 -41.00 -5.93
CA TRP A 593 46.20 -39.89 -6.09
C TRP A 593 44.89 -40.40 -6.66
N GLU A 594 43.79 -40.01 -6.03
CA GLU A 594 42.46 -40.04 -6.61
C GLU A 594 41.99 -38.61 -6.89
N TYR A 595 41.28 -38.43 -8.01
CA TYR A 595 40.82 -37.13 -8.50
C TYR A 595 39.31 -37.04 -8.39
N ASN A 596 38.83 -35.90 -7.90
CA ASN A 596 37.40 -35.63 -7.85
C ASN A 596 36.89 -35.29 -9.26
N GLN A 597 35.89 -36.04 -9.71
CA GLN A 597 35.23 -35.87 -11.01
C GLN A 597 33.87 -35.14 -10.89
N GLY A 598 33.53 -34.61 -9.71
CA GLY A 598 32.23 -34.01 -9.43
C GLY A 598 31.33 -34.92 -8.60
N SER A 599 30.40 -34.31 -7.84
CA SER A 599 29.39 -35.01 -7.01
C SER A 599 29.94 -36.11 -6.07
N GLY A 600 31.19 -35.97 -5.63
CA GLY A 600 31.84 -36.94 -4.73
C GLY A 600 32.38 -38.20 -5.41
N ASN A 601 32.39 -38.27 -6.75
CA ASN A 601 33.00 -39.37 -7.48
C ASN A 601 34.52 -39.19 -7.55
N TRP A 602 35.27 -40.17 -7.03
CA TRP A 602 36.73 -40.16 -7.00
C TRP A 602 37.30 -41.28 -7.87
N VAL A 603 38.27 -40.93 -8.70
CA VAL A 603 38.86 -41.87 -9.67
C VAL A 603 40.37 -41.87 -9.56
N ILE A 604 40.94 -43.07 -9.45
CA ILE A 604 42.37 -43.32 -9.62
C ILE A 604 42.62 -43.64 -11.08
N ILE A 605 43.47 -42.85 -11.74
CA ILE A 605 43.86 -43.06 -13.13
C ILE A 605 45.03 -44.03 -13.17
N ASP A 606 44.94 -45.06 -14.02
CA ASP A 606 45.90 -46.17 -14.12
C ASP A 606 46.25 -46.76 -12.74
N PRO A 607 45.27 -47.39 -12.06
CA PRO A 607 45.47 -47.88 -10.71
C PRO A 607 46.53 -48.97 -10.70
N ARG A 608 47.61 -48.74 -9.93
CA ARG A 608 48.50 -49.81 -9.53
C ARG A 608 47.71 -50.81 -8.69
N VAL A 609 47.78 -52.09 -9.03
CA VAL A 609 47.11 -53.15 -8.28
C VAL A 609 47.81 -53.36 -6.94
N LYS A 610 47.04 -53.33 -5.85
CA LYS A 610 47.52 -53.68 -4.51
C LYS A 610 48.00 -55.13 -4.46
N PRO A 611 49.15 -55.42 -3.84
CA PRO A 611 49.55 -56.81 -3.59
C PRO A 611 48.52 -57.56 -2.74
N ASN A 612 48.41 -58.88 -2.95
CA ASN A 612 47.66 -59.76 -2.07
C ASN A 612 48.29 -59.80 -0.68
N ASP A 613 47.53 -60.14 0.36
CA ASP A 613 48.07 -60.32 1.71
C ASP A 613 49.12 -61.44 1.74
N ALA A 614 50.24 -61.21 2.44
CA ALA A 614 51.21 -62.27 2.74
C ALA A 614 50.49 -63.44 3.41
N ALA A 615 50.77 -64.67 2.99
CA ALA A 615 50.09 -65.85 3.52
C ALA A 615 50.27 -65.99 5.04
N THR A 616 49.22 -66.43 5.75
CA THR A 616 49.36 -66.84 7.15
C THR A 616 50.19 -68.10 7.24
N CYS A 617 50.91 -68.29 8.35
CA CYS A 617 51.60 -69.54 8.60
C CYS A 617 50.59 -70.65 8.93
N SER A 618 50.44 -71.61 8.03
CA SER A 618 49.57 -72.77 8.25
C SER A 618 50.25 -73.78 9.19
N GLY A 619 49.50 -74.28 10.17
CA GLY A 619 49.91 -75.43 11.00
C GLY A 619 50.81 -75.14 12.22
N GLY A 620 50.93 -73.89 12.67
CA GLY A 620 51.66 -73.58 13.92
C GLY A 620 53.19 -73.73 13.84
N ILE A 621 53.76 -73.66 12.64
CA ILE A 621 55.21 -73.80 12.42
C ILE A 621 55.94 -72.58 13.01
N ALA A 622 56.78 -72.84 14.04
CA ALA A 622 57.64 -71.84 14.68
C ALA A 622 58.66 -71.24 13.71
N GLY A 623 58.83 -69.91 13.72
CA GLY A 623 59.86 -69.21 12.92
C GLY A 623 59.49 -68.91 11.46
N CYS A 624 58.24 -69.12 11.05
CA CYS A 624 57.77 -68.78 9.71
C CYS A 624 57.77 -67.26 9.46
N THR A 625 58.13 -66.84 8.23
CA THR A 625 57.99 -65.45 7.77
C THR A 625 57.56 -65.45 6.31
N ASN A 626 56.39 -64.91 6.03
CA ASN A 626 55.90 -64.69 4.67
C ASN A 626 55.87 -63.19 4.36
N THR A 627 56.31 -62.81 3.16
CA THR A 627 56.26 -61.43 2.66
C THR A 627 55.49 -61.35 1.35
N SER A 628 54.76 -60.25 1.14
CA SER A 628 54.07 -59.95 -0.11
C SER A 628 54.28 -58.50 -0.51
N GLY A 629 54.75 -58.29 -1.74
CA GLY A 629 55.05 -56.95 -2.28
C GLY A 629 56.17 -56.21 -1.55
N THR A 630 56.40 -54.96 -1.97
CA THR A 630 57.32 -54.02 -1.32
C THR A 630 56.52 -52.91 -0.65
N THR A 631 57.08 -52.20 0.33
CA THR A 631 56.41 -51.06 0.97
C THR A 631 57.43 -49.95 1.25
N PRO A 632 57.08 -48.67 1.05
CA PRO A 632 55.83 -48.17 0.46
C PRO A 632 55.79 -48.35 -1.07
N MET A 633 54.59 -48.53 -1.62
CA MET A 633 54.33 -48.50 -3.06
C MET A 633 53.62 -47.20 -3.44
N TYR A 634 53.86 -46.71 -4.66
CA TYR A 634 53.23 -45.50 -5.21
C TYR A 634 52.62 -45.81 -6.58
N GLY A 635 51.65 -45.01 -7.04
CA GLY A 635 51.04 -45.16 -8.38
C GLY A 635 52.04 -45.27 -9.54
N THR A 636 51.66 -45.92 -10.64
CA THR A 636 52.51 -46.18 -11.82
C THR A 636 52.78 -44.94 -12.66
N ILE A 637 51.78 -44.07 -12.81
CA ILE A 637 51.95 -42.74 -13.42
C ILE A 637 52.42 -41.76 -12.34
N ALA A 638 53.24 -40.78 -12.70
CA ALA A 638 53.32 -39.52 -11.97
C ALA A 638 51.94 -38.84 -12.07
N ASN A 639 50.95 -39.38 -11.36
CA ASN A 639 49.52 -39.10 -11.50
C ASN A 639 49.21 -37.75 -10.89
N ARG A 640 49.73 -36.70 -11.51
CA ARG A 640 49.80 -35.34 -10.96
C ARG A 640 49.43 -34.29 -12.00
N ASN A 641 48.68 -34.71 -13.03
CA ASN A 641 48.12 -33.85 -14.07
C ASN A 641 46.66 -33.49 -13.74
N TRP A 642 46.40 -32.20 -13.61
CA TRP A 642 45.07 -31.66 -13.35
C TRP A 642 44.09 -31.78 -14.53
N ALA A 643 44.56 -32.16 -15.72
CA ALA A 643 43.69 -32.57 -16.83
C ALA A 643 42.84 -33.81 -16.47
N ASN A 644 43.29 -34.63 -15.52
CA ASN A 644 42.59 -35.83 -15.10
C ASN A 644 41.37 -35.55 -14.18
N SER A 645 41.29 -34.37 -13.57
CA SER A 645 40.06 -33.91 -12.93
C SER A 645 39.25 -33.14 -13.96
N SER A 646 38.18 -33.75 -14.45
CA SER A 646 37.37 -33.22 -15.56
C SER A 646 36.41 -32.10 -15.14
N ALA A 647 36.05 -32.03 -13.86
CA ALA A 647 35.08 -31.06 -13.34
C ALA A 647 35.74 -29.93 -12.53
N TRP A 648 35.33 -28.70 -12.82
CA TRP A 648 35.55 -27.57 -11.91
C TRP A 648 34.50 -27.62 -10.79
N LEU A 649 34.98 -27.60 -9.55
CA LEU A 649 34.18 -27.56 -8.34
C LEU A 649 34.01 -26.11 -7.90
N THR A 650 32.80 -25.78 -7.44
CA THR A 650 32.45 -24.46 -6.90
C THR A 650 31.85 -24.54 -5.50
N ALA A 651 31.59 -25.75 -4.99
CA ALA A 651 31.01 -25.95 -3.66
C ALA A 651 31.94 -25.45 -2.54
N LYS A 652 31.36 -25.05 -1.41
CA LYS A 652 32.11 -24.55 -0.24
C LYS A 652 33.13 -25.58 0.27
N ASN A 653 34.36 -25.13 0.49
CA ASN A 653 35.48 -25.95 0.94
C ASN A 653 36.36 -25.17 1.93
N VAL A 654 36.12 -25.36 3.22
CA VAL A 654 36.79 -24.63 4.31
C VAL A 654 38.31 -24.78 4.33
N THR A 655 38.82 -25.96 3.95
CA THR A 655 40.26 -26.23 3.88
C THR A 655 40.90 -25.41 2.76
N LEU A 656 40.23 -25.32 1.61
CA LEU A 656 40.71 -24.54 0.49
C LEU A 656 40.61 -23.03 0.77
N ASP A 657 39.51 -22.58 1.36
CA ASP A 657 39.31 -21.18 1.74
C ASP A 657 40.41 -20.71 2.72
N GLY A 658 40.75 -21.54 3.71
CA GLY A 658 41.86 -21.28 4.62
C GLY A 658 43.23 -21.23 3.93
N PHE A 659 43.43 -22.02 2.87
CA PHE A 659 44.68 -22.07 2.10
C PHE A 659 44.86 -20.87 1.17
N ILE A 660 43.81 -20.48 0.42
CA ILE A 660 43.90 -19.36 -0.54
C ILE A 660 43.80 -17.99 0.14
N GLY A 661 43.21 -17.94 1.33
CA GLY A 661 42.98 -16.72 2.09
C GLY A 661 41.86 -15.84 1.51
N ALA A 662 41.22 -15.05 2.38
CA ALA A 662 40.05 -14.25 2.02
C ALA A 662 40.28 -13.25 0.87
N GLY A 663 41.52 -12.77 0.66
CA GLY A 663 41.87 -11.86 -0.43
C GLY A 663 41.76 -12.47 -1.84
N ASN A 664 41.63 -13.79 -1.96
CA ASN A 664 41.43 -14.49 -3.24
C ASN A 664 39.97 -14.89 -3.50
N GLY A 665 39.06 -14.57 -2.58
CA GLY A 665 37.66 -15.01 -2.60
C GLY A 665 37.43 -16.27 -1.77
N THR A 666 36.18 -16.72 -1.74
CA THR A 666 35.75 -17.92 -1.02
C THR A 666 35.00 -18.86 -1.95
N THR A 667 35.22 -20.16 -1.80
CA THR A 667 34.44 -21.19 -2.47
C THR A 667 32.98 -21.19 -1.99
N GLY A 668 32.06 -21.71 -2.82
CA GLY A 668 30.62 -21.72 -2.54
C GLY A 668 29.88 -20.45 -2.96
N TYR A 669 30.59 -19.37 -3.28
CA TYR A 669 30.00 -18.16 -3.87
C TYR A 669 29.99 -18.24 -5.39
N VAL A 670 28.85 -17.93 -6.02
CA VAL A 670 28.67 -17.83 -7.47
C VAL A 670 28.16 -16.44 -7.79
N MET A 671 28.80 -15.74 -8.72
CA MET A 671 28.35 -14.39 -9.10
C MET A 671 26.97 -14.44 -9.77
N PRO A 672 26.02 -13.57 -9.38
CA PRO A 672 24.75 -13.42 -10.09
C PRO A 672 24.96 -13.01 -11.56
N SER A 673 24.05 -13.43 -12.45
CA SER A 673 24.08 -13.01 -13.86
C SER A 673 23.65 -11.55 -14.07
N THR A 674 22.92 -10.98 -13.12
CA THR A 674 22.47 -9.58 -13.14
C THR A 674 23.53 -8.64 -12.58
N ASN A 675 23.55 -7.40 -13.10
CA ASN A 675 24.45 -6.34 -12.62
C ASN A 675 24.14 -6.01 -11.15
N GLN A 676 25.16 -6.05 -10.29
CA GLN A 676 25.06 -5.82 -8.85
C GLN A 676 25.54 -4.42 -8.40
N ALA A 677 25.82 -3.50 -9.34
CA ALA A 677 26.26 -2.15 -8.99
C ALA A 677 25.24 -1.46 -8.07
N PRO A 678 25.68 -0.79 -6.99
CA PRO A 678 24.76 -0.14 -6.09
C PRO A 678 24.07 1.04 -6.78
N ALA A 679 22.81 1.29 -6.41
CA ALA A 679 22.06 2.43 -6.93
C ALA A 679 22.73 3.76 -6.55
N LEU A 680 22.48 4.81 -7.34
CA LEU A 680 22.90 6.16 -6.98
C LEU A 680 22.22 6.64 -5.69
N ALA A 681 22.89 7.54 -4.98
CA ALA A 681 22.40 8.12 -3.73
C ALA A 681 20.97 8.67 -3.87
N ASN A 682 20.21 8.55 -2.78
CA ASN A 682 18.83 9.02 -2.71
C ASN A 682 18.78 10.56 -2.70
N ILE A 683 17.97 11.13 -3.57
CA ILE A 683 17.70 12.57 -3.71
C ILE A 683 16.24 12.93 -3.45
N GLY A 684 15.43 12.00 -2.96
CA GLY A 684 14.03 12.17 -2.59
C GLY A 684 13.81 13.18 -1.45
N PRO A 685 12.60 13.77 -1.33
CA PRO A 685 12.31 14.77 -0.32
C PRO A 685 12.22 14.13 1.07
N LEU A 686 12.91 14.72 2.06
CA LEU A 686 12.95 14.19 3.43
C LEU A 686 11.57 14.16 4.11
N ASN A 687 10.64 15.00 3.68
CA ASN A 687 9.30 15.09 4.27
C ASN A 687 8.25 14.25 3.54
N ASN A 688 8.61 13.49 2.50
CA ASN A 688 7.74 12.52 1.84
C ASN A 688 8.03 11.13 2.41
N LEU A 689 7.02 10.53 3.03
CA LEU A 689 7.09 9.21 3.64
C LEU A 689 6.77 8.08 2.66
N GLY A 690 6.45 8.42 1.41
CA GLY A 690 6.13 7.48 0.35
C GLY A 690 4.65 7.12 0.29
N SER A 691 4.33 6.14 -0.57
CA SER A 691 2.97 5.68 -0.83
C SER A 691 2.47 4.67 0.19
N ALA A 692 1.15 4.59 0.37
CA ALA A 692 0.50 3.64 1.25
C ALA A 692 -0.74 3.04 0.58
N VAL A 693 -0.99 1.75 0.83
CA VAL A 693 -2.18 1.04 0.37
C VAL A 693 -2.74 0.18 1.50
N ILE A 694 -4.04 0.26 1.70
CA ILE A 694 -4.86 -0.70 2.44
C ILE A 694 -5.82 -1.29 1.42
N ASP A 695 -5.65 -2.57 1.11
CA ASP A 695 -6.45 -3.28 0.11
C ASP A 695 -7.22 -4.42 0.79
N GLY A 696 -8.49 -4.59 0.44
CA GLY A 696 -9.32 -5.67 0.98
C GLY A 696 -9.83 -5.47 2.40
N LEU A 697 -10.18 -4.24 2.81
CA LEU A 697 -10.75 -3.96 4.14
C LEU A 697 -12.22 -4.40 4.22
N LEU A 698 -12.53 -5.40 5.04
CA LEU A 698 -13.90 -5.83 5.37
C LEU A 698 -14.24 -5.48 6.81
N ILE A 699 -15.38 -4.82 7.02
CA ILE A 699 -15.97 -4.64 8.35
C ILE A 699 -16.96 -5.80 8.57
N GLN A 700 -16.59 -6.77 9.42
CA GLN A 700 -17.47 -7.93 9.69
C GLN A 700 -18.68 -7.56 10.55
N HIS A 701 -18.50 -6.64 11.49
CA HIS A 701 -19.51 -6.12 12.40
C HIS A 701 -18.99 -4.83 13.01
N LEU A 702 -19.84 -3.80 13.07
CA LEU A 702 -19.53 -2.54 13.76
C LEU A 702 -20.82 -2.03 14.38
N LYS A 703 -20.81 -1.78 15.68
CA LYS A 703 -21.95 -1.18 16.40
C LYS A 703 -21.51 0.08 17.10
N LEU A 704 -22.13 1.19 16.74
CA LEU A 704 -22.06 2.45 17.46
C LEU A 704 -23.39 2.64 18.17
N THR A 705 -23.36 2.86 19.48
CA THR A 705 -24.57 3.06 20.28
C THR A 705 -24.38 4.23 21.23
N THR A 706 -25.43 5.03 21.39
CA THR A 706 -25.50 6.02 22.45
C THR A 706 -25.63 5.31 23.79
N LYS A 707 -25.07 5.85 24.87
CA LYS A 707 -25.43 5.42 26.24
C LYS A 707 -26.37 6.45 26.85
N GLY A 708 -27.67 6.15 26.84
CA GLY A 708 -28.74 6.90 27.51
C GLY A 708 -29.03 8.27 26.91
N LEU A 709 -30.21 8.43 26.32
CA LEU A 709 -30.93 9.72 26.36
C LEU A 709 -31.47 9.96 27.77
#